data_AF-A0A2T3LE23-F1
#
_entry.id   AF-A0A2T3LE23-F1
#
_cell.length_a   1.000
_cell.length_b   1.000
_cell.length_c   1.000
_cell.angle_alpha   90.00
_cell.angle_beta   90.00
_cell.angle_gamma   90.00
#
_symmetry.space_group_name_H-M   'P 1'
#
loop_
_entity.id
_entity.type
_entity.pdbx_description
1 polymer ?
#
loop_
_entity_poly.entity_id
_entity_poly.type
_entity_poly.pdbx_seq_one_letter_code
_entity_poly.pdbx_strand_id
1 'polypeptide(L)'
;MKTAAFVVYTLALLLSSAVSAKSSIDEKREGFVVQAKNGNISSAARGLTTLYDQTKDPLVLNDLIAILSWQENSKAIVDACQSCQPRGLSPESVEIVAKAFRNEGYYQTSAKYYRYLTQRSPNNRDAWLGLALSSAEANDLASAKEGLREYRQRFPLDAHFYQNWIYVSQALDDHVGEMFAWQSWLTAEPNNKTAGVGLYTSAVQLGASPAVKELLTQHPEWFTSADNLWFDYYEASTLLRDGIKAKSAPTITRSSVLLQQVIDKAPKDHPLYKSASLDYFYALVTLKDYKTASPLAEQLEKEQPLPRYAQEALGDYYLGTMQPSKAESIFSAIHQEEPKNLPVTIKLYYAYMDTEQYDKAKALIDSEKPNIPKNRWDFTGSTQKVNDEYQTLMQLEALHYAWRGDFPQATETIDKLLSNAPGNPYLLAIKGDIERWKGNTFASERYFEQASQLLSPQDRGITDRGKLMAKLERKDWRGLQKNLDNLNNLYPASDQYIINNDVKKAAAPTWTGEYRRGETDSNGNVLVQASKDWTYDTHLYTGRVLDGYNFFFRDQMSFGEFEENNLYARYSGIGAEIPLSPVTLFVETGIGGHLNDKAYFWTTADYLINDQWFISGSYKYNSDNTPLRALFDGANMDDFDTYLIYRVKSEINLGLSGKYSDFTDGNERFTYLTWIEGLLYRTNSYTVRGSASYGASFNEEIETASYFNPKSDHSGSLILTQDYHYRINDSWGFDQNLKTGIGSYWQEDFGSDYNWDVSYAQKWIWQKQVDFSYGIGRSKGVYDGEGEYSTYLFANFNVRFPQ
;
A
#
# COMPACT_ATOMS: atom_id res chain seq x y z
N MET A 1 -99.96 55.08 20.01
CA MET A 1 -101.15 55.93 20.20
C MET A 1 -100.78 57.09 21.11
N LYS A 2 -101.15 58.31 20.69
CA LYS A 2 -101.12 59.61 21.39
C LYS A 2 -99.75 60.32 21.45
N THR A 3 -99.44 61.27 20.55
CA THR A 3 -99.89 62.70 20.45
C THR A 3 -99.43 63.52 21.66
N ALA A 4 -98.95 64.76 21.61
CA ALA A 4 -98.77 65.82 20.61
C ALA A 4 -97.95 66.92 21.35
N ALA A 5 -96.90 67.53 20.79
CA ALA A 5 -96.87 68.68 19.87
C ALA A 5 -97.39 70.02 20.47
N PHE A 6 -96.52 71.04 20.46
CA PHE A 6 -96.67 72.47 20.04
C PHE A 6 -95.79 73.40 20.92
N VAL A 7 -95.12 74.49 20.49
CA VAL A 7 -94.79 75.14 19.19
C VAL A 7 -93.91 76.38 19.57
N VAL A 8 -92.72 76.57 18.96
CA VAL A 8 -92.31 77.63 17.98
C VAL A 8 -91.76 78.95 18.55
N TYR A 9 -90.58 79.37 18.07
CA TYR A 9 -90.31 80.62 17.29
C TYR A 9 -88.81 80.64 16.87
N THR A 10 -88.49 80.51 15.56
CA THR A 10 -87.89 81.54 14.61
C THR A 10 -86.45 81.97 14.91
N LEU A 11 -85.51 82.27 13.98
CA LEU A 11 -85.40 82.33 12.51
C LEU A 11 -83.88 82.50 12.18
N ALA A 12 -83.41 82.00 11.02
CA ALA A 12 -82.34 82.54 10.13
C ALA A 12 -80.88 82.69 10.65
N LEU A 13 -79.78 82.52 9.90
CA LEU A 13 -79.38 81.95 8.59
C LEU A 13 -77.83 82.04 8.55
N LEU A 14 -77.16 81.03 7.98
CA LEU A 14 -75.85 81.05 7.26
C LEU A 14 -74.56 81.58 7.93
N LEU A 15 -73.57 80.68 8.14
CA LEU A 15 -72.27 80.60 7.43
C LEU A 15 -71.22 79.76 8.19
N SER A 16 -70.81 78.66 7.54
CA SER A 16 -69.43 78.12 7.40
C SER A 16 -68.45 78.04 8.58
N SER A 17 -67.87 76.83 8.69
CA SER A 17 -66.45 76.49 8.97
C SER A 17 -66.23 75.72 10.26
N ALA A 18 -66.05 74.41 10.09
CA ALA A 18 -65.45 73.53 11.08
C ALA A 18 -64.04 74.04 11.43
N VAL A 19 -63.86 74.49 12.66
CA VAL A 19 -62.54 74.68 13.25
C VAL A 19 -62.05 73.31 13.71
N SER A 20 -61.26 72.65 12.86
CA SER A 20 -60.40 71.55 13.27
C SER A 20 -59.29 72.15 14.13
N ALA A 21 -59.42 72.03 15.46
CA ALA A 21 -58.30 72.25 16.35
C ALA A 21 -57.27 71.15 16.04
N LYS A 22 -56.17 71.49 15.37
CA LYS A 22 -55.02 70.59 15.23
C LYS A 22 -54.49 70.32 16.63
N SER A 23 -54.87 69.20 17.25
CA SER A 23 -54.17 68.71 18.43
C SER A 23 -52.70 68.48 18.08
N SER A 24 -51.80 68.75 19.03
CA SER A 24 -50.37 68.60 18.79
C SER A 24 -50.03 67.14 18.47
N ILE A 25 -48.93 66.92 17.73
CA ILE A 25 -48.43 65.57 17.42
C ILE A 25 -48.18 64.79 18.72
N ASP A 26 -47.66 65.47 19.75
CA ASP A 26 -47.39 64.90 21.07
C ASP A 26 -48.66 64.38 21.77
N GLU A 27 -49.76 65.14 21.74
CA GLU A 27 -51.01 64.76 22.42
C GLU A 27 -51.64 63.52 21.76
N LYS A 28 -51.57 63.42 20.43
CA LYS A 28 -52.01 62.21 19.70
C LYS A 28 -51.10 61.02 19.98
N ARG A 29 -49.78 61.24 20.00
CA ARG A 29 -48.78 60.21 20.30
C ARG A 29 -48.99 59.64 21.70
N GLU A 30 -49.06 60.49 22.72
CA GLU A 30 -49.28 60.10 24.10
C GLU A 30 -50.63 59.39 24.31
N GLY A 31 -51.68 59.83 23.61
CA GLY A 31 -52.97 59.14 23.59
C GLY A 31 -52.86 57.67 23.14
N PHE A 32 -52.08 57.40 22.08
CA PHE A 32 -51.84 56.02 21.63
C PHE A 32 -50.95 55.24 22.60
N VAL A 33 -49.95 55.86 23.23
CA VAL A 33 -49.12 55.20 24.25
C VAL A 33 -49.96 54.78 25.47
N VAL A 34 -50.84 55.66 25.95
CA VAL A 34 -51.77 55.34 27.04
C VAL A 34 -52.75 54.23 26.62
N GLN A 35 -53.25 54.28 25.38
CA GLN A 35 -54.10 53.23 24.83
C GLN A 35 -53.40 51.86 24.79
N ALA A 36 -52.12 51.83 24.42
CA ALA A 36 -51.31 50.60 24.43
C ALA A 36 -51.13 50.06 25.87
N LYS A 37 -50.83 50.93 26.84
CA LYS A 37 -50.70 50.57 28.26
C LYS A 37 -51.99 50.00 28.85
N ASN A 38 -53.15 50.41 28.34
CA ASN A 38 -54.47 49.89 28.72
C ASN A 38 -54.86 48.60 27.99
N GLY A 39 -53.92 47.93 27.31
CA GLY A 39 -54.13 46.62 26.66
C GLY A 39 -54.59 46.66 25.20
N ASN A 40 -54.87 47.85 24.64
CA ASN A 40 -55.32 48.00 23.24
C ASN A 40 -54.14 48.15 22.26
N ILE A 41 -53.14 47.26 22.37
CA ILE A 41 -51.83 47.37 21.72
C ILE A 41 -51.94 47.45 20.19
N SER A 42 -52.72 46.56 19.54
CA SER A 42 -52.87 46.55 18.07
C SER A 42 -53.61 47.75 17.51
N SER A 43 -54.48 48.39 18.31
CA SER A 43 -55.16 49.63 17.91
C SER A 43 -54.22 50.82 18.03
N ALA A 44 -53.45 50.87 19.11
CA ALA A 44 -52.43 51.90 19.33
C ALA A 44 -51.33 51.84 18.26
N ALA A 45 -50.84 50.64 17.91
CA ALA A 45 -49.86 50.45 16.86
C ALA A 45 -50.36 50.99 15.51
N ARG A 46 -51.58 50.63 15.07
CA ARG A 46 -52.17 51.17 13.82
C ARG A 46 -52.33 52.69 13.85
N GLY A 47 -52.73 53.24 14.99
CA GLY A 47 -52.85 54.67 15.22
C GLY A 47 -51.51 55.39 15.07
N LEU A 48 -50.46 54.85 15.70
CA LEU A 48 -49.10 55.37 15.61
C LEU A 48 -48.47 55.18 14.22
N THR A 49 -48.76 54.09 13.51
CA THR A 49 -48.36 53.92 12.11
C THR A 49 -48.95 55.03 11.25
N THR A 50 -50.26 55.27 11.35
CA THR A 50 -50.94 56.32 10.60
C THR A 50 -50.39 57.71 10.94
N LEU A 51 -50.13 57.96 12.23
CA LEU A 51 -49.58 59.22 12.71
C LEU A 51 -48.15 59.42 12.19
N TYR A 52 -47.32 58.39 12.22
CA TYR A 52 -45.96 58.44 11.69
C TYR A 52 -45.96 58.64 10.17
N ASP A 53 -46.87 58.01 9.43
CA ASP A 53 -46.97 58.20 7.99
C ASP A 53 -47.31 59.64 7.58
N GLN A 54 -48.11 60.33 8.38
CA GLN A 54 -48.50 61.71 8.15
C GLN A 54 -47.44 62.73 8.61
N THR A 55 -46.69 62.42 9.67
CA THR A 55 -45.84 63.40 10.35
C THR A 55 -44.34 63.17 10.10
N LYS A 56 -43.94 61.93 9.87
CA LYS A 56 -42.55 61.46 9.87
C LYS A 56 -41.78 61.90 11.12
N ASP A 57 -42.49 62.07 12.24
CA ASP A 57 -41.93 62.51 13.51
C ASP A 57 -41.11 61.41 14.19
N PRO A 58 -39.85 61.67 14.60
CA PRO A 58 -38.99 60.68 15.24
C PRO A 58 -39.54 60.13 16.57
N LEU A 59 -40.20 60.94 17.40
CA LEU A 59 -40.72 60.48 18.69
C LEU A 59 -41.91 59.55 18.49
N VAL A 60 -42.77 59.83 17.51
CA VAL A 60 -43.87 58.93 17.11
C VAL A 60 -43.32 57.58 16.63
N LEU A 61 -42.23 57.58 15.88
CA LEU A 61 -41.56 56.36 15.43
C LEU A 61 -40.97 55.55 16.61
N ASN A 62 -40.34 56.22 17.58
CA ASN A 62 -39.80 55.54 18.76
C ASN A 62 -40.90 54.85 19.58
N ASP A 63 -42.03 55.53 19.81
CA ASP A 63 -43.19 54.96 20.50
C ASP A 63 -43.84 53.82 19.70
N LEU A 64 -43.91 53.95 18.37
CA LEU A 64 -44.37 52.88 17.48
C LEU A 64 -43.48 51.64 17.59
N ILE A 65 -42.16 51.79 17.51
CA ILE A 65 -41.18 50.69 17.63
C ILE A 65 -41.32 50.02 19.01
N ALA A 66 -41.41 50.81 20.08
CA ALA A 66 -41.55 50.28 21.44
C ALA A 66 -42.85 49.46 21.58
N ILE A 67 -43.97 49.95 21.07
CA ILE A 67 -45.26 49.25 21.14
C ILE A 67 -45.29 48.00 20.26
N LEU A 68 -44.68 48.03 19.07
CA LEU A 68 -44.53 46.85 18.21
C LEU A 68 -43.64 45.78 18.86
N SER A 69 -42.64 46.18 19.65
CA SER A 69 -41.77 45.25 20.39
C SER A 69 -42.52 44.42 21.43
N TRP A 70 -43.58 44.98 22.04
CA TRP A 70 -44.40 44.27 23.04
C TRP A 70 -45.22 43.13 22.42
N GLN A 71 -45.40 43.13 21.10
CA GLN A 71 -46.06 42.06 20.36
C GLN A 71 -45.08 41.04 19.77
N GLU A 72 -43.78 41.20 20.02
CA GLU A 72 -42.69 40.40 19.42
C GLU A 72 -42.74 40.31 17.88
N ASN A 73 -43.41 41.28 17.23
CA ASN A 73 -43.65 41.29 15.79
C ASN A 73 -42.47 41.92 15.04
N SER A 74 -41.40 41.13 14.88
CA SER A 74 -40.15 41.57 14.24
C SER A 74 -40.38 42.08 12.81
N LYS A 75 -41.23 41.41 12.04
CA LYS A 75 -41.63 41.84 10.69
C LYS A 75 -42.24 43.25 10.66
N ALA A 76 -43.20 43.55 11.54
CA ALA A 76 -43.82 44.86 11.58
C ALA A 76 -42.83 45.98 12.01
N ILE A 77 -41.85 45.65 12.87
CA ILE A 77 -40.78 46.58 13.26
C ILE A 77 -39.85 46.87 12.08
N VAL A 78 -39.49 45.82 11.31
CA VAL A 78 -38.67 45.97 10.11
C VAL A 78 -39.41 46.78 9.03
N ASP A 79 -40.70 46.52 8.80
CA ASP A 79 -41.53 47.26 7.84
C ASP A 79 -41.65 48.74 8.23
N ALA A 80 -41.85 49.04 9.52
CA ALA A 80 -41.90 50.41 10.04
C ALA A 80 -40.55 51.14 9.93
N CYS A 81 -39.43 50.41 9.87
CA CYS A 81 -38.09 50.98 9.89
C CYS A 81 -37.17 50.59 8.73
N GLN A 82 -37.73 50.19 7.58
CA GLN A 82 -36.96 49.75 6.41
C GLN A 82 -36.00 50.83 5.87
N SER A 83 -36.34 52.11 6.05
CA SER A 83 -35.53 53.28 5.63
C SER A 83 -35.00 54.14 6.79
N CYS A 84 -35.11 53.65 8.03
CA CYS A 84 -34.63 54.34 9.21
C CYS A 84 -33.11 54.51 9.20
N GLN A 85 -32.65 55.57 9.88
CA GLN A 85 -31.24 55.75 10.23
C GLN A 85 -31.09 55.63 11.75
N PRO A 86 -30.11 54.88 12.28
CA PRO A 86 -29.93 54.69 13.73
C PRO A 86 -29.82 56.01 14.52
N ARG A 87 -29.31 57.07 13.88
CA ARG A 87 -29.18 58.41 14.48
C ARG A 87 -30.52 59.06 14.86
N GLY A 88 -31.61 58.73 14.18
CA GLY A 88 -32.94 59.27 14.43
C GLY A 88 -33.72 58.54 15.53
N LEU A 89 -33.17 57.45 16.08
CA LEU A 89 -33.82 56.60 17.07
C LEU A 89 -33.21 56.82 18.47
N SER A 90 -33.99 56.55 19.51
CA SER A 90 -33.52 56.38 20.88
C SER A 90 -32.64 55.12 20.98
N PRO A 91 -31.68 55.04 21.92
CA PRO A 91 -30.86 53.84 22.11
C PRO A 91 -31.69 52.54 22.24
N GLU A 92 -32.80 52.60 22.97
CA GLU A 92 -33.72 51.47 23.17
C GLU A 92 -34.39 51.05 21.86
N SER A 93 -34.86 52.02 21.06
CA SER A 93 -35.44 51.72 19.74
C SER A 93 -34.39 51.24 18.74
N VAL A 94 -33.13 51.70 18.81
CA VAL A 94 -32.03 51.14 17.99
C VAL A 94 -31.83 49.66 18.32
N GLU A 95 -31.80 49.30 19.60
CA GLU A 95 -31.64 47.91 20.04
C GLU A 95 -32.79 47.01 19.57
N ILE A 96 -34.05 47.45 19.77
CA ILE A 96 -35.25 46.72 19.32
C ILE A 96 -35.23 46.51 17.80
N VAL A 97 -34.90 47.55 17.03
CA VAL A 97 -34.83 47.49 15.57
C VAL A 97 -33.67 46.60 15.12
N ALA A 98 -32.51 46.67 15.79
CA ALA A 98 -31.38 45.80 15.50
C ALA A 98 -31.72 44.33 15.74
N LYS A 99 -32.41 44.02 16.86
CA LYS A 99 -32.92 42.68 17.16
C LYS A 99 -33.95 42.21 16.13
N ALA A 100 -34.90 43.07 15.73
CA ALA A 100 -35.89 42.75 14.70
C ALA A 100 -35.23 42.47 13.33
N PHE A 101 -34.24 43.27 12.92
CA PHE A 101 -33.46 43.01 11.71
C PHE A 101 -32.73 41.67 11.76
N ARG A 102 -32.17 41.29 12.91
CA ARG A 102 -31.52 39.98 13.09
C ARG A 102 -32.54 38.84 12.94
N ASN A 103 -33.66 38.93 13.64
CA ASN A 103 -34.72 37.90 13.63
C ASN A 103 -35.30 37.66 12.23
N GLU A 104 -35.39 38.70 11.40
CA GLU A 104 -35.88 38.61 10.01
C GLU A 104 -34.76 38.30 8.99
N GLY A 105 -33.53 38.00 9.43
CA GLY A 105 -32.41 37.58 8.57
C GLY A 105 -31.60 38.72 7.93
N TYR A 106 -31.84 39.97 8.30
CA TYR A 106 -31.08 41.14 7.82
C TYR A 106 -29.80 41.37 8.65
N TYR A 107 -28.93 40.36 8.74
CA TYR A 107 -27.77 40.33 9.65
C TYR A 107 -26.80 41.50 9.48
N GLN A 108 -26.45 41.85 8.23
CA GLN A 108 -25.56 42.98 7.95
C GLN A 108 -26.13 44.32 8.43
N THR A 109 -27.44 44.51 8.26
CA THR A 109 -28.13 45.73 8.72
C THR A 109 -28.21 45.75 10.24
N SER A 110 -28.55 44.61 10.85
CA SER A 110 -28.56 44.45 12.31
C SER A 110 -27.19 44.77 12.92
N ALA A 111 -26.10 44.22 12.37
CA ALA A 111 -24.74 44.48 12.83
C ALA A 111 -24.36 45.97 12.72
N LYS A 112 -24.79 46.68 11.66
CA LYS A 112 -24.59 48.14 11.55
C LYS A 112 -25.32 48.91 12.66
N TYR A 113 -26.55 48.52 12.97
CA TYR A 113 -27.34 49.15 14.04
C TYR A 113 -26.72 48.89 15.41
N TYR A 114 -26.31 47.65 15.70
CA TYR A 114 -25.61 47.33 16.94
C TYR A 114 -24.26 48.03 17.05
N ARG A 115 -23.46 48.12 15.97
CA ARG A 115 -22.19 48.89 15.96
C ARG A 115 -22.41 50.37 16.25
N TYR A 116 -23.49 50.94 15.72
CA TYR A 116 -23.86 52.31 16.07
C TYR A 116 -24.24 52.42 17.56
N LEU A 117 -25.01 51.46 18.07
CA LEU A 117 -25.44 51.44 19.47
C LEU A 117 -24.26 51.28 20.44
N THR A 118 -23.25 50.46 20.12
CA THR A 118 -22.06 50.30 20.96
C THR A 118 -21.22 51.57 21.04
N GLN A 119 -21.21 52.39 19.98
CA GLN A 119 -20.54 53.71 20.00
C GLN A 119 -21.34 54.76 20.80
N ARG A 120 -22.68 54.75 20.67
CA ARG A 120 -23.57 55.73 21.32
C ARG A 120 -23.83 55.42 22.80
N SER A 121 -23.92 54.14 23.13
CA SER A 121 -24.23 53.64 24.48
C SER A 121 -23.25 52.51 24.87
N PRO A 122 -21.95 52.82 25.12
CA PRO A 122 -20.94 51.79 25.35
C PRO A 122 -21.17 50.90 26.58
N ASN A 123 -22.03 51.33 27.51
CA ASN A 123 -22.41 50.59 28.71
C ASN A 123 -23.64 49.68 28.51
N ASN A 124 -24.21 49.62 27.29
CA ASN A 124 -25.29 48.71 26.96
C ASN A 124 -24.72 47.31 26.67
N ARG A 125 -25.09 46.32 27.49
CA ARG A 125 -24.63 44.93 27.39
C ARG A 125 -25.13 44.25 26.11
N ASP A 126 -26.41 44.41 25.81
CA ASP A 126 -27.09 43.79 24.66
C ASP A 126 -26.61 44.39 23.34
N ALA A 127 -26.13 45.63 23.34
CA ALA A 127 -25.50 46.24 22.17
C ALA A 127 -24.25 45.49 21.71
N TRP A 128 -23.38 45.09 22.65
CA TRP A 128 -22.14 44.38 22.34
C TRP A 128 -22.36 42.91 22.00
N LEU A 129 -23.26 42.22 22.70
CA LEU A 129 -23.65 40.84 22.34
C LEU A 129 -24.42 40.81 21.03
N GLY A 130 -25.35 41.74 20.82
CA GLY A 130 -26.08 41.90 19.58
C GLY A 130 -25.15 42.17 18.39
N LEU A 131 -24.12 43.02 18.58
CA LEU A 131 -23.07 43.20 17.58
C LEU A 131 -22.36 41.88 17.29
N ALA A 132 -21.98 41.12 18.31
CA ALA A 132 -21.28 39.86 18.15
C ALA A 132 -22.11 38.83 17.35
N LEU A 133 -23.36 38.62 17.73
CA LEU A 133 -24.29 37.68 17.11
C LEU A 133 -24.60 38.05 15.66
N SER A 134 -25.06 39.29 15.43
CA SER A 134 -25.44 39.74 14.10
C SER A 134 -24.25 39.82 13.15
N SER A 135 -23.04 40.09 13.66
CA SER A 135 -21.82 40.03 12.85
C SER A 135 -21.41 38.59 12.52
N ALA A 136 -21.56 37.65 13.45
CA ALA A 136 -21.27 36.23 13.19
C ALA A 136 -22.19 35.67 12.08
N GLU A 137 -23.50 35.94 12.18
CA GLU A 137 -24.49 35.54 11.17
C GLU A 137 -24.31 36.27 9.83
N ALA A 138 -23.67 37.44 9.83
CA ALA A 138 -23.28 38.16 8.63
C ALA A 138 -21.92 37.72 8.06
N ASN A 139 -21.25 36.74 8.65
CA ASN A 139 -19.89 36.28 8.33
C ASN A 139 -18.82 37.40 8.46
N ASP A 140 -19.03 38.37 9.35
CA ASP A 140 -18.08 39.43 9.72
C ASP A 140 -17.31 39.02 10.99
N LEU A 141 -16.30 38.18 10.80
CA LEU A 141 -15.48 37.61 11.87
C LEU A 141 -14.81 38.66 12.76
N ALA A 142 -14.31 39.75 12.16
CA ALA A 142 -13.58 40.79 12.89
C ALA A 142 -14.48 41.47 13.92
N SER A 143 -15.70 41.81 13.50
CA SER A 143 -16.67 42.53 14.32
C SER A 143 -17.35 41.61 15.34
N ALA A 144 -17.55 40.34 14.99
CA ALA A 144 -18.03 39.33 15.93
C ALA A 144 -17.07 39.16 17.12
N LYS A 145 -15.76 39.02 16.81
CA LYS A 145 -14.69 38.92 17.82
C LYS A 145 -14.52 40.22 18.62
N GLU A 146 -14.67 41.38 17.98
CA GLU A 146 -14.67 42.67 18.65
C GLU A 146 -15.79 42.75 19.69
N GLY A 147 -17.04 42.42 19.31
CA GLY A 147 -18.20 42.46 20.20
C GLY A 147 -17.99 41.65 21.48
N LEU A 148 -17.52 40.40 21.35
CA LEU A 148 -17.23 39.53 22.51
C LEU A 148 -16.06 40.04 23.36
N ARG A 149 -15.00 40.55 22.73
CA ARG A 149 -13.83 41.08 23.44
C ARG A 149 -14.19 42.32 24.26
N GLU A 150 -14.90 43.26 23.66
CA GLU A 150 -15.32 44.50 24.31
C GLU A 150 -16.31 44.21 25.43
N TYR A 151 -17.25 43.26 25.25
CA TYR A 151 -18.13 42.82 26.33
C TYR A 151 -17.33 42.31 27.52
N ARG A 152 -16.38 41.39 27.29
CA ARG A 152 -15.54 40.78 28.34
C ARG A 152 -14.73 41.81 29.14
N GLN A 153 -14.28 42.88 28.49
CA GLN A 153 -13.51 43.94 29.15
C GLN A 153 -14.36 44.89 29.99
N ARG A 154 -15.66 45.02 29.68
CA ARG A 154 -16.53 46.07 30.23
C ARG A 154 -17.55 45.56 31.25
N PHE A 155 -17.92 44.28 31.18
CA PHE A 155 -19.01 43.72 31.98
C PHE A 155 -18.60 42.44 32.70
N PRO A 156 -19.25 42.13 33.84
CA PRO A 156 -19.13 40.81 34.46
C PRO A 156 -19.57 39.71 33.49
N LEU A 157 -18.85 38.59 33.50
CA LEU A 157 -19.22 37.41 32.72
C LEU A 157 -20.33 36.65 33.45
N ASP A 158 -21.42 36.38 32.75
CA ASP A 158 -22.55 35.61 33.22
C ASP A 158 -22.92 34.52 32.21
N ALA A 159 -23.90 33.67 32.55
CA ALA A 159 -24.36 32.61 31.67
C ALA A 159 -24.79 33.13 30.28
N HIS A 160 -25.35 34.35 30.20
CA HIS A 160 -25.76 34.94 28.93
C HIS A 160 -24.55 35.23 28.04
N PHE A 161 -23.46 35.76 28.59
CA PHE A 161 -22.23 35.94 27.81
C PHE A 161 -21.70 34.62 27.23
N TYR A 162 -21.59 33.58 28.06
CA TYR A 162 -21.03 32.29 27.61
C TYR A 162 -21.88 31.63 26.51
N GLN A 163 -23.21 31.64 26.65
CA GLN A 163 -24.12 31.12 25.64
C GLN A 163 -23.96 31.85 24.29
N ASN A 164 -23.86 33.18 24.32
CA ASN A 164 -23.66 33.97 23.11
C ASN A 164 -22.26 33.76 22.50
N TRP A 165 -21.24 33.57 23.32
CA TRP A 165 -19.91 33.22 22.84
C TRP A 165 -19.90 31.85 22.14
N ILE A 166 -20.49 30.83 22.75
CA ILE A 166 -20.64 29.49 22.15
C ILE A 166 -21.37 29.58 20.81
N TYR A 167 -22.51 30.29 20.77
CA TYR A 167 -23.27 30.49 19.53
C TYR A 167 -22.44 31.18 18.44
N VAL A 168 -21.73 32.27 18.80
CA VAL A 168 -20.86 32.98 17.85
C VAL A 168 -19.76 32.05 17.33
N SER A 169 -19.14 31.25 18.20
CA SER A 169 -18.13 30.27 17.78
C SER A 169 -18.70 29.21 16.83
N GLN A 170 -19.89 28.68 17.11
CA GLN A 170 -20.57 27.72 16.22
C GLN A 170 -20.96 28.35 14.87
N ALA A 171 -21.51 29.57 14.88
CA ALA A 171 -21.89 30.29 13.66
C ALA A 171 -20.68 30.62 12.76
N LEU A 172 -19.49 30.71 13.35
CA LEU A 172 -18.23 30.98 12.65
C LEU A 172 -17.44 29.70 12.30
N ASP A 173 -17.95 28.51 12.64
CA ASP A 173 -17.24 27.23 12.52
C ASP A 173 -15.88 27.23 13.29
N ASP A 174 -15.81 27.97 14.40
CA ASP A 174 -14.63 28.09 15.27
C ASP A 174 -14.69 27.06 16.40
N HIS A 175 -14.44 25.79 16.08
CA HIS A 175 -14.49 24.69 17.05
C HIS A 175 -13.53 24.88 18.24
N VAL A 176 -12.36 25.48 18.02
CA VAL A 176 -11.40 25.77 19.11
C VAL A 176 -11.94 26.88 20.01
N GLY A 177 -12.54 27.92 19.42
CA GLY A 177 -13.23 28.98 20.15
C GLY A 177 -14.41 28.45 20.96
N GLU A 178 -15.18 27.51 20.41
CA GLU A 178 -16.30 26.86 21.11
C GLU A 178 -15.81 26.07 22.33
N MET A 179 -14.80 25.21 22.16
CA MET A 179 -14.21 24.45 23.28
C MET A 179 -13.70 25.40 24.38
N PHE A 180 -13.03 26.48 24.00
CA PHE A 180 -12.52 27.46 24.96
C PHE A 180 -13.65 28.23 25.66
N ALA A 181 -14.78 28.48 24.98
CA ALA A 181 -15.97 29.08 25.59
C ALA A 181 -16.59 28.15 26.63
N TRP A 182 -16.75 26.86 26.32
CA TRP A 182 -17.22 25.84 27.27
C TRP A 182 -16.29 25.70 28.48
N GLN A 183 -14.97 25.63 28.23
CA GLN A 183 -13.97 25.56 29.30
C GLN A 183 -14.01 26.80 30.20
N SER A 184 -14.15 27.99 29.61
CA SER A 184 -14.22 29.25 30.36
C SER A 184 -15.48 29.33 31.21
N TRP A 185 -16.61 28.81 30.72
CA TRP A 185 -17.85 28.75 31.50
C TRP A 185 -17.73 27.76 32.66
N LEU A 186 -17.20 26.56 32.41
CA LEU A 186 -16.97 25.58 33.46
C LEU A 186 -15.98 26.07 34.53
N THR A 187 -14.95 26.83 34.12
CA THR A 187 -13.99 27.43 35.07
C THR A 187 -14.67 28.46 35.98
N ALA A 188 -15.61 29.24 35.44
CA ALA A 188 -16.38 30.21 36.24
C ALA A 188 -17.41 29.53 37.14
N GLU A 189 -17.99 28.42 36.69
CA GLU A 189 -19.00 27.64 37.42
C GLU A 189 -18.62 26.14 37.47
N PRO A 190 -17.73 25.71 38.38
CA PRO A 190 -17.14 24.36 38.37
C PRO A 190 -18.12 23.19 38.46
N ASN A 191 -19.35 23.41 38.94
CA ASN A 191 -20.39 22.38 39.03
C ASN A 191 -21.46 22.48 37.94
N ASN A 192 -21.23 23.29 36.89
CA ASN A 192 -22.17 23.45 35.79
C ASN A 192 -22.09 22.26 34.82
N LYS A 193 -23.01 21.30 35.00
CA LYS A 193 -23.11 20.10 34.16
C LYS A 193 -23.25 20.43 32.67
N THR A 194 -24.00 21.47 32.30
CA THR A 194 -24.17 21.85 30.89
C THR A 194 -22.85 22.29 30.28
N ALA A 195 -22.09 23.13 30.98
CA ALA A 195 -20.77 23.55 30.55
C ALA A 195 -19.78 22.37 30.48
N GLY A 196 -19.86 21.46 31.45
CA GLY A 196 -19.09 20.21 31.45
C GLY A 196 -19.39 19.34 30.22
N VAL A 197 -20.65 19.00 29.96
CA VAL A 197 -21.03 18.16 28.81
C VAL A 197 -20.72 18.84 27.46
N GLY A 198 -20.85 20.17 27.38
CA GLY A 198 -20.43 20.94 26.20
C GLY A 198 -18.92 20.90 25.97
N LEU A 199 -18.13 21.06 27.04
CA LEU A 199 -16.68 20.90 26.99
C LEU A 199 -16.28 19.49 26.59
N TYR A 200 -16.93 18.46 27.16
CA TYR A 200 -16.73 17.05 26.78
C TYR A 200 -16.90 16.87 25.27
N THR A 201 -18.04 17.29 24.73
CA THR A 201 -18.40 17.07 23.32
C THR A 201 -17.41 17.74 22.37
N SER A 202 -17.10 19.02 22.63
CA SER A 202 -16.15 19.79 21.81
C SER A 202 -14.71 19.28 21.94
N ALA A 203 -14.27 18.91 23.15
CA ALA A 203 -12.93 18.38 23.39
C ALA A 203 -12.73 17.00 22.75
N VAL A 204 -13.74 16.12 22.79
CA VAL A 204 -13.71 14.82 22.10
C VAL A 204 -13.55 15.00 20.59
N GLN A 205 -14.31 15.91 19.98
CA GLN A 205 -14.23 16.19 18.53
C GLN A 205 -12.85 16.73 18.12
N LEU A 206 -12.22 17.53 18.98
CA LEU A 206 -10.90 18.10 18.74
C LEU A 206 -9.73 17.17 19.12
N GLY A 207 -10.01 15.98 19.68
CA GLY A 207 -8.97 15.06 20.15
C GLY A 207 -8.23 15.54 21.40
N ALA A 208 -8.84 16.41 22.21
CA ALA A 208 -8.27 16.93 23.46
C ALA A 208 -8.44 15.94 24.63
N SER A 209 -7.91 14.72 24.46
CA SER A 209 -8.12 13.60 25.39
C SER A 209 -7.79 13.90 26.86
N PRO A 210 -6.72 14.64 27.21
CA PRO A 210 -6.42 14.95 28.61
C PRO A 210 -7.55 15.73 29.31
N ALA A 211 -8.15 16.71 28.62
CA ALA A 211 -9.24 17.51 29.18
C ALA A 211 -10.51 16.67 29.41
N VAL A 212 -10.82 15.78 28.46
CA VAL A 212 -11.96 14.85 28.59
C VAL A 212 -11.74 13.87 29.74
N LYS A 213 -10.54 13.30 29.86
CA LYS A 213 -10.19 12.35 30.92
C LYS A 213 -10.27 12.97 32.31
N GLU A 214 -9.80 14.21 32.45
CA GLU A 214 -9.92 14.97 33.69
C GLU A 214 -11.41 15.14 34.08
N LEU A 215 -12.23 15.55 33.12
CA LEU A 215 -13.66 15.77 33.32
C LEU A 215 -14.43 14.50 33.68
N LEU A 216 -14.17 13.37 32.99
CA LEU A 216 -14.74 12.06 33.31
C LEU A 216 -14.32 11.55 34.70
N THR A 217 -13.11 11.89 35.15
CA THR A 217 -12.59 11.49 36.46
C THR A 217 -13.16 12.34 37.59
N GLN A 218 -13.27 13.64 37.39
CA GLN A 218 -13.73 14.59 38.41
C GLN A 218 -15.27 14.56 38.58
N HIS A 219 -16.00 14.34 37.49
CA HIS A 219 -17.47 14.38 37.46
C HIS A 219 -18.09 13.15 36.76
N PRO A 220 -17.81 11.92 37.22
CA PRO A 220 -18.31 10.70 36.58
C PRO A 220 -19.85 10.63 36.52
N GLU A 221 -20.54 11.29 37.46
CA GLU A 221 -22.01 11.34 37.53
C GLU A 221 -22.67 12.17 36.42
N TRP A 222 -21.89 12.96 35.66
CA TRP A 222 -22.42 13.72 34.52
C TRP A 222 -22.57 12.87 33.26
N PHE A 223 -21.86 11.73 33.20
CA PHE A 223 -21.67 10.95 31.99
C PHE A 223 -22.19 9.52 32.13
N THR A 224 -22.58 8.94 31.01
CA THR A 224 -23.05 7.56 30.91
C THR A 224 -21.91 6.61 30.52
N SER A 225 -22.16 5.31 30.58
CA SER A 225 -21.24 4.32 30.03
C SER A 225 -21.05 4.49 28.52
N ALA A 226 -22.07 4.99 27.80
CA ALA A 226 -21.98 5.27 26.38
C ALA A 226 -21.03 6.46 26.10
N ASP A 227 -21.06 7.50 26.93
CA ASP A 227 -20.13 8.63 26.82
C ASP A 227 -18.68 8.14 27.02
N ASN A 228 -18.42 7.36 28.06
CA ASN A 228 -17.09 6.75 28.27
C ASN A 228 -16.63 5.94 27.05
N LEU A 229 -17.53 5.18 26.42
CA LEU A 229 -17.22 4.38 25.24
C LEU A 229 -16.91 5.24 24.00
N TRP A 230 -17.62 6.36 23.82
CA TRP A 230 -17.31 7.33 22.77
C TRP A 230 -15.94 7.97 22.99
N PHE A 231 -15.60 8.33 24.23
CA PHE A 231 -14.27 8.83 24.57
C PHE A 231 -13.17 7.79 24.26
N ASP A 232 -13.34 6.55 24.74
CA ASP A 232 -12.40 5.45 24.47
C ASP A 232 -12.15 5.29 22.96
N TYR A 233 -13.22 5.34 22.15
CA TYR A 233 -13.13 5.28 20.68
C TYR A 233 -12.34 6.46 20.09
N TYR A 234 -12.71 7.70 20.41
CA TYR A 234 -12.04 8.87 19.81
C TYR A 234 -10.59 9.02 20.28
N GLU A 235 -10.26 8.62 21.51
CA GLU A 235 -8.88 8.53 21.96
C GLU A 235 -8.10 7.53 21.09
N ALA A 236 -8.67 6.35 20.84
CA ALA A 236 -8.05 5.31 20.03
C ALA A 236 -7.90 5.71 18.55
N SER A 237 -8.91 6.33 17.94
CA SER A 237 -8.87 6.80 16.55
C SER A 237 -7.93 8.00 16.35
N THR A 238 -7.83 8.90 17.33
CA THR A 238 -6.85 9.99 17.31
C THR A 238 -5.44 9.42 17.37
N LEU A 239 -5.21 8.46 18.28
CA LEU A 239 -3.93 7.77 18.39
C LEU A 239 -3.56 7.01 17.10
N LEU A 240 -4.54 6.41 16.42
CA LEU A 240 -4.33 5.77 15.10
C LEU A 240 -3.80 6.78 14.09
N ARG A 241 -4.51 7.91 13.95
CA ARG A 241 -4.18 8.97 12.99
C ARG A 241 -2.80 9.56 13.24
N ASP A 242 -2.49 9.86 14.50
CA ASP A 242 -1.18 10.37 14.90
C ASP A 242 -0.08 9.33 14.67
N GLY A 243 -0.37 8.06 14.97
CA GLY A 243 0.52 6.94 14.70
C GLY A 243 0.86 6.79 13.21
N ILE A 244 -0.14 6.85 12.34
CA ILE A 244 0.05 6.79 10.88
C ILE A 244 0.88 7.99 10.40
N LYS A 245 0.50 9.21 10.81
CA LYS A 245 1.19 10.44 10.42
C LYS A 245 2.65 10.45 10.88
N ALA A 246 2.92 9.95 12.08
CA ALA A 246 4.26 9.82 12.64
C ALA A 246 5.02 8.56 12.17
N LYS A 247 4.38 7.67 11.39
CA LYS A 247 4.90 6.34 11.02
C LYS A 247 5.34 5.52 12.25
N SER A 248 4.60 5.63 13.35
CA SER A 248 4.90 5.00 14.64
C SER A 248 4.08 3.72 14.83
N ALA A 249 4.66 2.58 14.48
CA ALA A 249 4.04 1.28 14.71
C ALA A 249 3.67 1.02 16.20
N PRO A 250 4.48 1.41 17.21
CA PRO A 250 4.06 1.28 18.61
C PRO A 250 2.80 2.07 18.95
N THR A 251 2.66 3.27 18.39
CA THR A 251 1.47 4.12 18.57
C THR A 251 0.24 3.47 17.93
N ILE A 252 0.39 2.95 16.71
CA ILE A 252 -0.69 2.25 15.98
C ILE A 252 -1.08 0.95 16.72
N THR A 253 -0.11 0.21 17.25
CA THR A 253 -0.36 -1.01 18.04
C THR A 253 -1.13 -0.69 19.31
N ARG A 254 -0.78 0.40 20.01
CA ARG A 254 -1.55 0.84 21.18
C ARG A 254 -2.98 1.21 20.79
N SER A 255 -3.16 1.90 19.66
CA SER A 255 -4.49 2.24 19.14
C SER A 255 -5.30 0.98 18.80
N SER A 256 -4.72 -0.03 18.14
CA SER A 256 -5.42 -1.26 17.78
C SER A 256 -5.94 -2.02 19.01
N VAL A 257 -5.16 -2.05 20.09
CA VAL A 257 -5.60 -2.63 21.38
C VAL A 257 -6.79 -1.86 21.97
N LEU A 258 -6.75 -0.52 21.95
CA LEU A 258 -7.84 0.30 22.46
C LEU A 258 -9.11 0.15 21.60
N LEU A 259 -8.97 0.09 20.27
CA LEU A 259 -10.08 -0.15 19.35
C LEU A 259 -10.72 -1.52 19.59
N GLN A 260 -9.91 -2.57 19.80
CA GLN A 260 -10.44 -3.89 20.15
C GLN A 260 -11.24 -3.85 21.47
N GLN A 261 -10.76 -3.12 22.49
CA GLN A 261 -11.50 -2.95 23.74
C GLN A 261 -12.84 -2.23 23.55
N VAL A 262 -12.90 -1.26 22.64
CA VAL A 262 -14.16 -0.59 22.27
C VAL A 262 -15.11 -1.58 21.60
N ILE A 263 -14.63 -2.39 20.66
CA ILE A 263 -15.42 -3.42 19.96
C ILE A 263 -16.00 -4.43 20.97
N ASP A 264 -15.19 -4.89 21.92
CA ASP A 264 -15.61 -5.87 22.93
C ASP A 264 -16.70 -5.35 23.87
N LYS A 265 -16.72 -4.04 24.14
CA LYS A 265 -17.71 -3.37 25.01
C LYS A 265 -18.95 -2.87 24.25
N ALA A 266 -18.81 -2.55 22.96
CA ALA A 266 -19.89 -1.97 22.17
C ALA A 266 -20.96 -3.02 21.80
N PRO A 267 -22.26 -2.74 22.01
CA PRO A 267 -23.32 -3.58 21.45
C PRO A 267 -23.21 -3.66 19.92
N LYS A 268 -23.49 -4.83 19.34
CA LYS A 268 -23.32 -5.06 17.88
C LYS A 268 -24.20 -4.16 17.00
N ASP A 269 -25.34 -3.72 17.52
CA ASP A 269 -26.27 -2.79 16.88
C ASP A 269 -25.91 -1.31 17.11
N HIS A 270 -24.94 -1.03 17.97
CA HIS A 270 -24.48 0.33 18.24
C HIS A 270 -23.53 0.82 17.12
N PRO A 271 -23.66 2.08 16.63
CA PRO A 271 -22.81 2.63 15.56
C PRO A 271 -21.30 2.51 15.82
N LEU A 272 -20.88 2.67 17.07
CA LEU A 272 -19.48 2.51 17.49
C LEU A 272 -18.88 1.14 17.16
N TYR A 273 -19.67 0.06 17.23
CA TYR A 273 -19.15 -1.26 16.90
C TYR A 273 -18.62 -1.29 15.46
N LYS A 274 -19.39 -0.72 14.52
CA LYS A 274 -18.98 -0.62 13.12
C LYS A 274 -17.79 0.32 12.94
N SER A 275 -17.84 1.52 13.50
CA SER A 275 -16.75 2.50 13.37
C SER A 275 -15.43 1.99 13.96
N ALA A 276 -15.47 1.41 15.16
CA ALA A 276 -14.29 0.82 15.80
C ALA A 276 -13.76 -0.39 15.03
N SER A 277 -14.62 -1.23 14.45
CA SER A 277 -14.20 -2.36 13.61
C SER A 277 -13.46 -1.92 12.34
N LEU A 278 -13.93 -0.84 11.69
CA LEU A 278 -13.27 -0.28 10.50
C LEU A 278 -11.90 0.31 10.84
N ASP A 279 -11.81 1.08 11.92
CA ASP A 279 -10.55 1.67 12.37
C ASP A 279 -9.57 0.59 12.86
N TYR A 280 -10.08 -0.45 13.53
CA TYR A 280 -9.29 -1.60 13.96
C TYR A 280 -8.72 -2.35 12.76
N PHE A 281 -9.55 -2.63 11.75
CA PHE A 281 -9.10 -3.22 10.49
C PHE A 281 -8.01 -2.36 9.83
N TYR A 282 -8.21 -1.04 9.76
CA TYR A 282 -7.22 -0.14 9.19
C TYR A 282 -5.89 -0.16 9.97
N ALA A 283 -5.94 -0.21 11.30
CA ALA A 283 -4.77 -0.35 12.14
C ALA A 283 -4.03 -1.67 11.88
N LEU A 284 -4.75 -2.79 11.79
CA LEU A 284 -4.16 -4.11 11.51
C LEU A 284 -3.49 -4.17 10.14
N VAL A 285 -4.15 -3.66 9.09
CA VAL A 285 -3.59 -3.60 7.74
C VAL A 285 -2.33 -2.74 7.70
N THR A 286 -2.35 -1.59 8.38
CA THR A 286 -1.18 -0.70 8.48
C THR A 286 0.00 -1.37 9.20
N LEU A 287 -0.29 -2.17 10.23
CA LEU A 287 0.69 -2.98 10.95
C LEU A 287 1.13 -4.23 10.16
N LYS A 288 0.50 -4.51 9.02
CA LYS A 288 0.65 -5.76 8.24
C LYS A 288 0.33 -7.03 9.04
N ASP A 289 -0.54 -6.91 10.05
CA ASP A 289 -1.11 -8.07 10.74
C ASP A 289 -2.28 -8.63 9.93
N TYR A 290 -1.96 -9.15 8.74
CA TYR A 290 -2.94 -9.69 7.81
C TYR A 290 -3.64 -10.93 8.35
N LYS A 291 -2.97 -11.68 9.25
CA LYS A 291 -3.54 -12.86 9.89
C LYS A 291 -4.75 -12.46 10.75
N THR A 292 -4.62 -11.43 11.57
CA THR A 292 -5.73 -10.93 12.41
C THR A 292 -6.75 -10.15 11.58
N ALA A 293 -6.32 -9.47 10.51
CA ALA A 293 -7.21 -8.69 9.65
C ALA A 293 -8.11 -9.55 8.74
N SER A 294 -7.70 -10.78 8.42
CA SER A 294 -8.39 -11.66 7.47
C SER A 294 -9.89 -11.87 7.72
N PRO A 295 -10.35 -12.26 8.93
CA PRO A 295 -11.79 -12.43 9.17
C PRO A 295 -12.57 -11.12 9.04
N LEU A 296 -11.97 -9.97 9.38
CA LEU A 296 -12.60 -8.67 9.17
C LEU A 296 -12.69 -8.32 7.69
N ALA A 297 -11.65 -8.59 6.89
CA ALA A 297 -11.67 -8.35 5.45
C ALA A 297 -12.83 -9.10 4.75
N GLU A 298 -13.04 -10.38 5.11
CA GLU A 298 -14.15 -11.18 4.57
C GLU A 298 -15.54 -10.63 4.95
N GLN A 299 -15.66 -10.03 6.14
CA GLN A 299 -16.89 -9.37 6.57
C GLN A 299 -17.09 -8.06 5.80
N LEU A 300 -16.06 -7.21 5.72
CA LEU A 300 -16.11 -5.90 5.06
C LEU A 300 -16.38 -6.00 3.55
N GLU A 301 -15.92 -7.07 2.90
CA GLU A 301 -16.25 -7.35 1.49
C GLU A 301 -17.77 -7.48 1.26
N LYS A 302 -18.52 -7.98 2.25
CA LYS A 302 -19.98 -8.18 2.19
C LYS A 302 -20.77 -6.94 2.59
N GLU A 303 -20.19 -6.01 3.34
CA GLU A 303 -20.87 -4.85 3.96
C GLU A 303 -20.71 -3.53 3.19
N GLN A 304 -20.75 -3.58 1.85
CA GLN A 304 -20.65 -2.40 1.00
C GLN A 304 -21.90 -1.49 1.08
N PRO A 305 -21.77 -0.16 0.92
CA PRO A 305 -20.53 0.58 0.66
C PRO A 305 -19.71 0.87 1.94
N LEU A 306 -18.39 0.76 1.82
CA LEU A 306 -17.45 1.17 2.86
C LEU A 306 -17.05 2.65 2.74
N PRO A 307 -16.71 3.34 3.85
CA PRO A 307 -16.10 4.68 3.77
C PRO A 307 -14.72 4.62 3.09
N ARG A 308 -14.29 5.72 2.47
CA ARG A 308 -13.08 5.77 1.61
C ARG A 308 -11.83 5.15 2.25
N TYR A 309 -11.50 5.53 3.48
CA TYR A 309 -10.30 5.04 4.16
C TYR A 309 -10.33 3.51 4.38
N ALA A 310 -11.52 2.93 4.61
CA ALA A 310 -11.69 1.50 4.78
C ALA A 310 -11.65 0.76 3.43
N GLN A 311 -12.13 1.38 2.34
CA GLN A 311 -11.93 0.85 0.99
C GLN A 311 -10.43 0.78 0.67
N GLU A 312 -9.68 1.86 0.92
CA GLU A 312 -8.24 1.89 0.72
C GLU A 312 -7.52 0.83 1.56
N ALA A 313 -7.87 0.70 2.84
CA ALA A 313 -7.30 -0.33 3.71
C ALA A 313 -7.61 -1.75 3.19
N LEU A 314 -8.79 -1.98 2.63
CA LEU A 314 -9.15 -3.27 2.04
C LEU A 314 -8.33 -3.55 0.76
N GLY A 315 -8.08 -2.52 -0.05
CA GLY A 315 -7.14 -2.62 -1.18
C GLY A 315 -5.70 -2.92 -0.74
N ASP A 316 -5.21 -2.24 0.30
CA ASP A 316 -3.88 -2.45 0.87
C ASP A 316 -3.74 -3.87 1.46
N TYR A 317 -4.80 -4.38 2.10
CA TYR A 317 -4.89 -5.77 2.56
C TYR A 317 -4.78 -6.77 1.39
N TYR A 318 -5.50 -6.53 0.29
CA TYR A 318 -5.45 -7.41 -0.88
C TYR A 318 -4.10 -7.40 -1.58
N LEU A 319 -3.42 -6.26 -1.69
CA LEU A 319 -2.02 -6.24 -2.14
C LEU A 319 -1.12 -7.04 -1.19
N GLY A 320 -1.22 -6.78 0.13
CA GLY A 320 -0.39 -7.44 1.14
C GLY A 320 -0.59 -8.95 1.26
N THR A 321 -1.75 -9.46 0.84
CA THR A 321 -2.13 -10.89 0.87
C THR A 321 -2.06 -11.58 -0.50
N MET A 322 -1.35 -10.98 -1.46
CA MET A 322 -1.16 -11.54 -2.82
C MET A 322 -2.48 -11.76 -3.59
N GLN A 323 -3.43 -10.83 -3.44
CA GLN A 323 -4.68 -10.76 -4.23
C GLN A 323 -4.75 -9.46 -5.06
N PRO A 324 -3.75 -9.17 -5.92
CA PRO A 324 -3.63 -7.87 -6.56
C PRO A 324 -4.76 -7.55 -7.54
N SER A 325 -5.45 -8.54 -8.14
CA SER A 325 -6.63 -8.25 -8.98
C SER A 325 -7.79 -7.66 -8.18
N LYS A 326 -7.99 -8.06 -6.91
CA LYS A 326 -8.99 -7.42 -6.05
C LYS A 326 -8.58 -6.00 -5.67
N ALA A 327 -7.31 -5.79 -5.36
CA ALA A 327 -6.78 -4.47 -5.05
C ALA A 327 -6.88 -3.50 -6.23
N GLU A 328 -6.54 -3.96 -7.45
CA GLU A 328 -6.68 -3.20 -8.69
C GLU A 328 -8.11 -2.69 -8.87
N SER A 329 -9.11 -3.57 -8.68
CA SER A 329 -10.51 -3.19 -8.80
C SER A 329 -10.90 -2.06 -7.83
N ILE A 330 -10.41 -2.11 -6.59
CA ILE A 330 -10.68 -1.08 -5.58
C ILE A 330 -9.97 0.23 -5.96
N PHE A 331 -8.66 0.19 -6.19
CA PHE A 331 -7.89 1.41 -6.46
C PHE A 331 -8.25 2.06 -7.78
N SER A 332 -8.66 1.28 -8.79
CA SER A 332 -9.15 1.81 -10.06
C SER A 332 -10.46 2.59 -9.86
N ALA A 333 -11.39 2.07 -9.06
CA ALA A 333 -12.63 2.78 -8.73
C ALA A 333 -12.36 4.10 -7.97
N ILE A 334 -11.48 4.07 -6.97
CA ILE A 334 -11.11 5.28 -6.22
C ILE A 334 -10.42 6.30 -7.13
N HIS A 335 -9.48 5.88 -7.96
CA HIS A 335 -8.76 6.77 -8.88
C HIS A 335 -9.70 7.40 -9.94
N GLN A 336 -10.74 6.72 -10.38
CA GLN A 336 -11.74 7.28 -11.29
C GLN A 336 -12.54 8.43 -10.65
N GLU A 337 -12.86 8.32 -9.36
CA GLU A 337 -13.57 9.35 -8.61
C GLU A 337 -12.63 10.51 -8.20
N GLU A 338 -11.37 10.19 -7.91
CA GLU A 338 -10.35 11.12 -7.39
C GLU A 338 -9.04 11.08 -8.21
N PRO A 339 -9.06 11.49 -9.50
CA PRO A 339 -7.91 11.30 -10.40
C PRO A 339 -6.66 12.13 -10.06
N LYS A 340 -6.76 13.04 -9.07
CA LYS A 340 -5.63 13.85 -8.58
C LYS A 340 -5.05 13.33 -7.26
N ASN A 341 -5.57 12.23 -6.71
CA ASN A 341 -5.10 11.64 -5.47
C ASN A 341 -3.86 10.77 -5.74
N LEU A 342 -2.69 11.40 -5.77
CA LEU A 342 -1.41 10.74 -6.07
C LEU A 342 -1.13 9.50 -5.19
N PRO A 343 -1.37 9.51 -3.86
CA PRO A 343 -1.25 8.30 -3.04
C PRO A 343 -2.04 7.10 -3.59
N VAL A 344 -3.30 7.30 -4.01
CA VAL A 344 -4.10 6.23 -4.64
C VAL A 344 -3.56 5.87 -6.01
N THR A 345 -3.13 6.84 -6.82
CA THR A 345 -2.49 6.56 -8.12
C THR A 345 -1.26 5.65 -7.96
N ILE A 346 -0.44 5.87 -6.93
CA ILE A 346 0.72 5.02 -6.62
C ILE A 346 0.28 3.62 -6.18
N LYS A 347 -0.76 3.48 -5.36
CA LYS A 347 -1.32 2.17 -4.99
C LYS A 347 -1.86 1.40 -6.20
N LEU A 348 -2.54 2.08 -7.11
CA LEU A 348 -3.00 1.51 -8.38
C LEU A 348 -1.83 1.11 -9.29
N TYR A 349 -0.77 1.92 -9.33
CA TYR A 349 0.47 1.56 -10.04
C TYR A 349 1.04 0.23 -9.53
N TYR A 350 1.16 0.05 -8.21
CA TYR A 350 1.61 -1.22 -7.62
C TYR A 350 0.68 -2.38 -7.98
N ALA A 351 -0.64 -2.19 -7.92
CA ALA A 351 -1.60 -3.20 -8.34
C ALA A 351 -1.45 -3.58 -9.82
N TYR A 352 -1.17 -2.63 -10.72
CA TYR A 352 -0.85 -2.93 -12.11
C TYR A 352 0.48 -3.67 -12.28
N MET A 353 1.50 -3.36 -11.47
CA MET A 353 2.76 -4.12 -11.50
C MET A 353 2.54 -5.58 -11.06
N ASP A 354 1.81 -5.80 -9.96
CA ASP A 354 1.53 -7.13 -9.40
C ASP A 354 0.54 -7.96 -10.25
N THR A 355 -0.26 -7.31 -11.09
CA THR A 355 -1.11 -7.96 -12.10
C THR A 355 -0.43 -8.07 -13.47
N GLU A 356 0.85 -7.71 -13.57
CA GLU A 356 1.68 -7.77 -14.79
C GLU A 356 1.19 -6.86 -15.92
N GLN A 357 0.39 -5.83 -15.59
CA GLN A 357 -0.11 -4.81 -16.51
C GLN A 357 0.87 -3.63 -16.60
N TYR A 358 2.12 -3.94 -16.93
CA TYR A 358 3.25 -2.99 -16.92
C TYR A 358 2.98 -1.73 -17.75
N ASP A 359 2.34 -1.86 -18.92
CA ASP A 359 2.10 -0.71 -19.79
C ASP A 359 1.06 0.25 -19.19
N LYS A 360 0.04 -0.26 -18.48
CA LYS A 360 -0.90 0.58 -17.71
C LYS A 360 -0.21 1.27 -16.55
N ALA A 361 0.66 0.54 -15.84
CA ALA A 361 1.46 1.10 -14.76
C ALA A 361 2.35 2.25 -15.27
N LYS A 362 3.02 2.07 -16.41
CA LYS A 362 3.85 3.11 -17.01
C LYS A 362 3.04 4.33 -17.44
N ALA A 363 1.87 4.12 -18.05
CA ALA A 363 0.98 5.19 -18.46
C ALA A 363 0.51 6.05 -17.26
N LEU A 364 0.25 5.45 -16.10
CA LEU A 364 -0.07 6.20 -14.88
C LEU A 364 1.07 7.15 -14.48
N ILE A 365 2.30 6.62 -14.35
CA ILE A 365 3.46 7.46 -13.98
C ILE A 365 3.63 8.59 -15.00
N ASP A 366 3.59 8.29 -16.29
CA ASP A 366 3.81 9.28 -17.35
C ASP A 366 2.72 10.36 -17.38
N SER A 367 1.49 10.04 -16.98
CA SER A 367 0.40 11.02 -16.88
C SER A 367 0.56 11.99 -15.70
N GLU A 368 1.21 11.57 -14.61
CA GLU A 368 1.42 12.38 -13.41
C GLU A 368 2.64 13.30 -13.51
N LYS A 369 3.71 12.85 -14.18
CA LYS A 369 4.98 13.60 -14.28
C LYS A 369 4.83 15.07 -14.71
N PRO A 370 4.02 15.45 -15.71
CA PRO A 370 3.88 16.84 -16.13
C PRO A 370 3.20 17.73 -15.09
N ASN A 371 2.40 17.14 -14.19
CA ASN A 371 1.62 17.87 -13.19
C ASN A 371 2.39 18.13 -11.90
N ILE A 372 3.50 17.42 -11.68
CA ILE A 372 4.29 17.47 -10.45
C ILE A 372 5.61 18.18 -10.74
N PRO A 373 5.79 19.44 -10.31
CA PRO A 373 7.01 20.18 -10.59
C PRO A 373 8.20 19.58 -9.83
N LYS A 374 9.39 19.66 -10.43
CA LYS A 374 10.65 19.19 -9.83
C LYS A 374 10.93 19.82 -8.47
N ASN A 375 10.62 21.12 -8.34
CA ASN A 375 10.78 21.88 -7.12
C ASN A 375 9.42 22.39 -6.64
N ARG A 376 9.23 22.45 -5.32
CA ARG A 376 8.10 23.10 -4.67
C ARG A 376 8.58 24.15 -3.68
N TRP A 377 7.77 25.15 -3.42
CA TRP A 377 8.03 26.08 -2.34
C TRP A 377 7.85 25.38 -0.99
N ASP A 378 8.69 25.74 -0.01
CA ASP A 378 8.42 25.39 1.38
C ASP A 378 7.13 26.07 1.89
N PHE A 379 6.64 25.64 3.06
CA PHE A 379 5.37 26.13 3.59
C PHE A 379 5.34 27.65 3.84
N THR A 380 6.51 28.29 3.98
CA THR A 380 6.70 29.73 4.14
C THR A 380 6.80 30.48 2.81
N GLY A 381 6.89 29.80 1.67
CA GLY A 381 7.07 30.41 0.36
C GLY A 381 8.44 31.08 0.16
N SER A 382 9.42 30.76 1.00
CA SER A 382 10.71 31.45 1.08
C SER A 382 11.84 30.71 0.37
N THR A 383 11.74 29.38 0.23
CA THR A 383 12.80 28.56 -0.37
C THR A 383 12.19 27.48 -1.24
N GLN A 384 12.74 27.31 -2.45
CA GLN A 384 12.40 26.16 -3.28
C GLN A 384 13.16 24.93 -2.78
N LYS A 385 12.42 23.87 -2.49
CA LYS A 385 12.95 22.54 -2.15
C LYS A 385 12.62 21.57 -3.26
N VAL A 386 13.38 20.49 -3.37
CA VAL A 386 13.02 19.41 -4.28
C VAL A 386 11.66 18.85 -3.85
N ASN A 387 10.80 18.57 -4.82
CA ASN A 387 9.50 17.99 -4.55
C ASN A 387 9.64 16.49 -4.30
N ASP A 388 9.27 16.03 -3.11
CA ASP A 388 9.35 14.61 -2.71
C ASP A 388 8.47 13.71 -3.59
N GLU A 389 7.34 14.23 -4.08
CA GLU A 389 6.44 13.53 -5.02
C GLU A 389 7.12 13.31 -6.37
N TYR A 390 7.82 14.33 -6.88
CA TYR A 390 8.61 14.22 -8.09
C TYR A 390 9.72 13.18 -7.93
N GLN A 391 10.42 13.21 -6.80
CA GLN A 391 11.44 12.20 -6.49
C GLN A 391 10.86 10.79 -6.46
N THR A 392 9.68 10.61 -5.85
CA THR A 392 8.98 9.33 -5.79
C THR A 392 8.67 8.80 -7.20
N LEU A 393 8.16 9.63 -8.10
CA LEU A 393 7.90 9.22 -9.48
C LEU A 393 9.18 8.82 -10.25
N MET A 394 10.29 9.51 -10.01
CA MET A 394 11.57 9.15 -10.63
C MET A 394 12.13 7.81 -10.10
N GLN A 395 11.95 7.53 -8.81
CA GLN A 395 12.31 6.24 -8.22
C GLN A 395 11.47 5.11 -8.80
N LEU A 396 10.14 5.33 -8.90
CA LEU A 396 9.22 4.37 -9.52
C LEU A 396 9.56 4.11 -10.99
N GLU A 397 10.10 5.08 -11.72
CA GLU A 397 10.53 4.87 -13.10
C GLU A 397 11.72 3.89 -13.20
N ALA A 398 12.74 4.03 -12.36
CA ALA A 398 13.85 3.08 -12.33
C ALA A 398 13.38 1.67 -11.92
N LEU A 399 12.52 1.59 -10.91
CA LEU A 399 11.93 0.34 -10.43
C LEU A 399 11.00 -0.29 -11.46
N HIS A 400 10.29 0.49 -12.25
CA HIS A 400 9.41 0.00 -13.32
C HIS A 400 10.17 -0.89 -14.31
N TYR A 401 11.31 -0.39 -14.81
CA TYR A 401 12.17 -1.15 -15.72
C TYR A 401 12.79 -2.36 -15.01
N ALA A 402 13.20 -2.21 -13.76
CA ALA A 402 13.82 -3.29 -13.01
C ALA A 402 12.84 -4.46 -12.74
N TRP A 403 11.61 -4.17 -12.30
CA TRP A 403 10.59 -5.18 -11.98
C TRP A 403 10.06 -5.94 -13.20
N ARG A 404 10.06 -5.33 -14.40
CA ARG A 404 9.79 -6.05 -15.66
C ARG A 404 11.03 -6.72 -16.26
N GLY A 405 12.17 -6.64 -15.58
CA GLY A 405 13.43 -7.26 -15.97
C GLY A 405 14.17 -6.60 -17.13
N ASP A 406 13.93 -5.31 -17.41
CA ASP A 406 14.73 -4.47 -18.30
C ASP A 406 15.85 -3.79 -17.49
N PHE A 407 16.83 -4.60 -17.10
CA PHE A 407 17.96 -4.14 -16.29
C PHE A 407 18.86 -3.10 -16.97
N PRO A 408 19.09 -3.13 -18.30
CA PRO A 408 19.81 -2.06 -18.98
C PRO A 408 19.14 -0.70 -18.80
N GLN A 409 17.84 -0.56 -19.08
CA GLN A 409 17.13 0.71 -18.90
C GLN A 409 17.01 1.11 -17.42
N ALA A 410 16.79 0.15 -16.52
CA ALA A 410 16.79 0.41 -15.08
C ALA A 410 18.12 0.99 -14.61
N THR A 411 19.23 0.39 -15.05
CA THR A 411 20.61 0.81 -14.72
C THR A 411 20.90 2.20 -15.25
N GLU A 412 20.58 2.47 -16.52
CA GLU A 412 20.76 3.79 -17.13
C GLU A 412 19.94 4.86 -16.39
N THR A 413 18.69 4.55 -16.05
CA THR A 413 17.78 5.46 -15.33
C THR A 413 18.31 5.79 -13.94
N ILE A 414 18.69 4.78 -13.14
CA ILE A 414 19.17 5.03 -11.77
C ILE A 414 20.52 5.74 -11.76
N ASP A 415 21.42 5.45 -12.69
CA ASP A 415 22.74 6.09 -12.77
C ASP A 415 22.61 7.58 -13.17
N LYS A 416 21.64 7.91 -14.03
CA LYS A 416 21.28 9.30 -14.35
C LYS A 416 20.71 10.05 -13.14
N LEU A 417 19.93 9.38 -12.29
CA LEU A 417 19.43 10.00 -11.06
C LEU A 417 20.56 10.20 -10.04
N LEU A 418 21.45 9.22 -9.89
CA LEU A 418 22.62 9.30 -9.01
C LEU A 418 23.65 10.32 -9.46
N SER A 419 23.84 10.55 -10.76
CA SER A 419 24.75 11.61 -11.24
C SER A 419 24.29 13.01 -10.83
N ASN A 420 22.98 13.22 -10.69
CA ASN A 420 22.40 14.47 -10.20
C ASN A 420 22.34 14.55 -8.67
N ALA A 421 22.30 13.42 -7.97
CA ALA A 421 22.17 13.33 -6.52
C ALA A 421 23.02 12.19 -5.93
N PRO A 422 24.37 12.27 -6.01
CA PRO A 422 25.25 11.16 -5.66
C PRO A 422 25.22 10.79 -4.18
N GLY A 423 24.83 11.73 -3.32
CA GLY A 423 24.67 11.52 -1.87
C GLY A 423 23.26 11.13 -1.43
N ASN A 424 22.36 10.73 -2.35
CA ASN A 424 21.01 10.30 -1.97
C ASN A 424 21.02 8.80 -1.55
N PRO A 425 20.85 8.48 -0.25
CA PRO A 425 20.90 7.09 0.22
C PRO A 425 19.78 6.20 -0.34
N TYR A 426 18.62 6.76 -0.67
CA TYR A 426 17.49 5.99 -1.19
C TYR A 426 17.72 5.57 -2.66
N LEU A 427 18.36 6.43 -3.47
CA LEU A 427 18.77 6.05 -4.82
C LEU A 427 19.88 5.00 -4.81
N LEU A 428 20.82 5.08 -3.86
CA LEU A 428 21.83 4.05 -3.65
C LEU A 428 21.20 2.73 -3.21
N ALA A 429 20.19 2.76 -2.34
CA ALA A 429 19.44 1.57 -1.95
C ALA A 429 18.71 0.94 -3.15
N ILE A 430 18.05 1.73 -4.00
CA ILE A 430 17.43 1.25 -5.25
C ILE A 430 18.48 0.66 -6.20
N LYS A 431 19.65 1.28 -6.34
CA LYS A 431 20.76 0.70 -7.11
C LYS A 431 21.19 -0.65 -6.52
N GLY A 432 21.24 -0.77 -5.20
CA GLY A 432 21.49 -2.02 -4.48
C GLY A 432 20.46 -3.10 -4.83
N ASP A 433 19.17 -2.76 -4.85
CA ASP A 433 18.10 -3.69 -5.27
C ASP A 433 18.21 -4.07 -6.75
N ILE A 434 18.50 -3.13 -7.65
CA ILE A 434 18.70 -3.41 -9.08
C ILE A 434 19.87 -4.37 -9.28
N GLU A 435 21.01 -4.15 -8.63
CA GLU A 435 22.15 -5.07 -8.69
C GLU A 435 21.80 -6.45 -8.10
N ARG A 436 21.00 -6.49 -7.03
CA ARG A 436 20.50 -7.75 -6.46
C ARG A 436 19.63 -8.52 -7.44
N TRP A 437 18.64 -7.89 -8.06
CA TRP A 437 17.77 -8.55 -9.04
C TRP A 437 18.49 -8.93 -10.33
N LYS A 438 19.59 -8.23 -10.66
CA LYS A 438 20.53 -8.69 -11.68
C LYS A 438 21.28 -9.93 -11.23
N GLY A 439 21.36 -10.28 -9.95
CA GLY A 439 22.15 -11.38 -9.39
C GLY A 439 23.56 -10.97 -8.93
N ASN A 440 23.86 -9.67 -8.92
CA ASN A 440 25.14 -9.12 -8.46
C ASN A 440 25.09 -8.84 -6.95
N THR A 441 25.05 -9.90 -6.16
CA THR A 441 24.84 -9.83 -4.70
C THR A 441 25.95 -9.10 -3.94
N PHE A 442 27.21 -9.16 -4.39
CA PHE A 442 28.32 -8.42 -3.76
C PHE A 442 28.27 -6.92 -4.09
N ALA A 443 27.94 -6.56 -5.33
CA ALA A 443 27.69 -5.16 -5.69
C ALA A 443 26.49 -4.59 -4.91
N SER A 444 25.41 -5.36 -4.80
CA SER A 444 24.22 -4.99 -4.03
C SER A 444 24.56 -4.64 -2.58
N GLU A 445 25.27 -5.54 -1.88
CA GLU A 445 25.67 -5.32 -0.49
C GLU A 445 26.51 -4.05 -0.34
N ARG A 446 27.47 -3.80 -1.24
CA ARG A 446 28.29 -2.57 -1.26
C ARG A 446 27.46 -1.30 -1.41
N TYR A 447 26.44 -1.31 -2.28
CA TYR A 447 25.55 -0.15 -2.45
C TYR A 447 24.69 0.09 -1.20
N PHE A 448 24.18 -0.96 -0.56
CA PHE A 448 23.48 -0.81 0.72
C PHE A 448 24.40 -0.34 1.85
N GLU A 449 25.66 -0.77 1.88
CA GLU A 449 26.66 -0.25 2.82
C GLU A 449 26.92 1.24 2.62
N GLN A 450 27.09 1.69 1.37
CA GLN A 450 27.25 3.11 1.04
C GLN A 450 26.01 3.92 1.45
N ALA A 451 24.81 3.43 1.13
CA ALA A 451 23.56 4.07 1.56
C ALA A 451 23.47 4.15 3.09
N SER A 452 23.85 3.09 3.81
CA SER A 452 23.79 3.03 5.27
C SER A 452 24.69 4.05 5.94
N GLN A 453 25.83 4.43 5.33
CA GLN A 453 26.73 5.45 5.85
C GLN A 453 26.15 6.86 5.79
N LEU A 454 25.19 7.09 4.88
CA LEU A 454 24.50 8.36 4.67
C LEU A 454 23.16 8.45 5.43
N LEU A 455 22.73 7.36 6.08
CA LEU A 455 21.51 7.28 6.86
C LEU A 455 21.77 7.36 8.36
N SER A 456 20.86 8.03 9.06
CA SER A 456 20.82 8.03 10.52
C SER A 456 20.50 6.61 11.03
N PRO A 457 20.93 6.21 12.25
CA PRO A 457 20.74 4.83 12.74
C PRO A 457 19.30 4.31 12.66
N GLN A 458 18.31 5.16 12.94
CA GLN A 458 16.89 4.81 12.90
C GLN A 458 16.34 4.60 11.48
N ASP A 459 17.01 5.13 10.44
CA ASP A 459 16.57 5.03 9.05
C ASP A 459 17.27 3.89 8.28
N ARG A 460 18.24 3.21 8.90
CA ARG A 460 19.02 2.14 8.27
C ARG A 460 18.24 0.86 8.00
N GLY A 461 17.00 0.74 8.46
CA GLY A 461 16.18 -0.46 8.27
C GLY A 461 16.07 -0.92 6.82
N ILE A 462 15.96 0.01 5.86
CA ILE A 462 15.94 -0.31 4.42
C ILE A 462 17.25 -0.95 3.95
N THR A 463 18.39 -0.40 4.37
CA THR A 463 19.71 -0.89 3.99
C THR A 463 20.09 -2.18 4.71
N ASP A 464 19.68 -2.34 5.97
CA ASP A 464 19.95 -3.55 6.75
C ASP A 464 19.18 -4.75 6.21
N ARG A 465 17.90 -4.55 5.84
CA ARG A 465 17.12 -5.54 5.08
C ARG A 465 17.78 -5.87 3.74
N GLY A 466 18.18 -4.85 2.98
CA GLY A 466 18.80 -5.03 1.66
C GLY A 466 20.06 -5.88 1.71
N LYS A 467 20.96 -5.62 2.68
CA LYS A 467 22.16 -6.45 2.93
C LYS A 467 21.80 -7.89 3.29
N LEU A 468 20.77 -8.08 4.11
CA LEU A 468 20.31 -9.42 4.50
C LEU A 468 19.70 -10.18 3.32
N MET A 469 18.93 -9.52 2.46
CA MET A 469 18.41 -10.10 1.20
C MET A 469 19.55 -10.50 0.27
N ALA A 470 20.56 -9.64 0.06
CA ALA A 470 21.72 -9.98 -0.76
C ALA A 470 22.48 -11.21 -0.21
N LYS A 471 22.59 -11.32 1.13
CA LYS A 471 23.13 -12.51 1.82
C LYS A 471 22.29 -13.76 1.59
N LEU A 472 20.98 -13.65 1.73
CA LEU A 472 20.05 -14.76 1.54
C LEU A 472 20.12 -15.31 0.11
N GLU A 473 20.13 -14.43 -0.91
CA GLU A 473 20.19 -14.83 -2.32
C GLU A 473 21.50 -15.49 -2.71
N ARG A 474 22.64 -15.09 -2.12
CA ARG A 474 23.93 -15.79 -2.30
C ARG A 474 24.11 -17.02 -1.40
N LYS A 475 23.04 -17.45 -0.71
CA LYS A 475 23.04 -18.56 0.27
C LYS A 475 24.03 -18.38 1.43
N ASP A 476 24.34 -17.14 1.82
CA ASP A 476 25.14 -16.86 3.01
C ASP A 476 24.26 -16.84 4.26
N TRP A 477 24.11 -18.02 4.87
CA TRP A 477 23.30 -18.22 6.07
C TRP A 477 24.02 -17.84 7.36
N ARG A 478 25.32 -17.52 7.32
CA ARG A 478 26.13 -17.26 8.52
C ARG A 478 25.62 -16.05 9.28
N GLY A 479 25.15 -16.27 10.50
CA GLY A 479 24.58 -15.23 11.34
C GLY A 479 23.32 -14.59 10.77
N LEU A 480 22.68 -15.18 9.74
CA LEU A 480 21.50 -14.64 9.10
C LEU A 480 20.33 -14.52 10.09
N GLN A 481 20.08 -15.58 10.88
CA GLN A 481 19.02 -15.58 11.89
C GLN A 481 19.28 -14.52 12.97
N LYS A 482 20.51 -14.43 13.49
CA LYS A 482 20.88 -13.40 14.47
C LYS A 482 20.69 -11.99 13.93
N ASN A 483 21.04 -11.75 12.66
CA ASN A 483 20.83 -10.45 12.02
C ASN A 483 19.35 -10.15 11.80
N LEU A 484 18.56 -11.16 11.45
CA LEU A 484 17.10 -11.07 11.34
C LEU A 484 16.47 -10.72 12.69
N ASP A 485 16.88 -11.38 13.78
CA ASP A 485 16.41 -11.11 15.13
C ASP A 485 16.77 -9.68 15.58
N ASN A 486 18.00 -9.24 15.31
CA ASN A 486 18.41 -7.85 15.59
C ASN A 486 17.53 -6.85 14.84
N LEU A 487 17.23 -7.12 13.58
CA LEU A 487 16.42 -6.28 12.72
C LEU A 487 14.94 -6.25 13.16
N ASN A 488 14.42 -7.38 13.67
CA ASN A 488 13.10 -7.47 14.31
C ASN A 488 13.04 -6.74 15.67
N ASN A 489 14.16 -6.64 16.38
CA ASN A 489 14.24 -5.92 17.66
C ASN A 489 14.40 -4.40 17.48
N LEU A 490 15.11 -3.96 16.43
CA LEU A 490 15.45 -2.55 16.22
C LEU A 490 14.38 -1.75 15.48
N TYR A 491 13.57 -2.41 14.66
CA TYR A 491 12.68 -1.75 13.71
C TYR A 491 11.27 -2.36 13.75
N PRO A 492 10.24 -1.61 13.32
CA PRO A 492 8.85 -2.08 13.32
C PRO A 492 8.63 -3.42 12.59
N ALA A 493 7.85 -4.33 13.18
CA ALA A 493 7.52 -5.63 12.59
C ALA A 493 6.87 -5.51 11.18
N SER A 494 6.06 -4.46 10.94
CA SER A 494 5.46 -4.15 9.64
C SER A 494 6.51 -3.97 8.54
N ASP A 495 7.67 -3.42 8.87
CA ASP A 495 8.75 -3.21 7.90
C ASP A 495 9.49 -4.51 7.58
N GLN A 496 9.43 -5.48 8.50
CA GLN A 496 10.14 -6.74 8.41
C GLN A 496 9.32 -7.90 7.85
N TYR A 497 8.03 -7.68 7.61
CA TYR A 497 7.12 -8.68 7.05
C TYR A 497 7.70 -9.40 5.81
N ILE A 498 8.22 -8.63 4.85
CA ILE A 498 8.75 -9.18 3.58
C ILE A 498 9.99 -10.05 3.84
N ILE A 499 10.99 -9.53 4.55
CA ILE A 499 12.23 -10.30 4.83
C ILE A 499 11.97 -11.54 5.68
N ASN A 500 11.10 -11.44 6.70
CA ASN A 500 10.74 -12.60 7.51
C ASN A 500 10.08 -13.69 6.66
N ASN A 501 9.18 -13.31 5.74
CA ASN A 501 8.54 -14.25 4.82
C ASN A 501 9.52 -14.86 3.82
N ASP A 502 10.44 -14.07 3.28
CA ASP A 502 11.43 -14.55 2.30
C ASP A 502 12.45 -15.50 2.95
N VAL A 503 12.93 -15.21 4.16
CA VAL A 503 13.77 -16.14 4.94
C VAL A 503 13.00 -17.42 5.27
N LYS A 504 11.73 -17.31 5.69
CA LYS A 504 10.88 -18.47 5.99
C LYS A 504 10.70 -19.37 4.76
N LYS A 505 10.45 -18.79 3.58
CA LYS A 505 10.35 -19.52 2.31
C LYS A 505 11.68 -20.15 1.92
N ALA A 506 12.79 -19.43 2.03
CA ALA A 506 14.12 -19.94 1.69
C ALA A 506 14.59 -21.08 2.62
N ALA A 507 14.08 -21.12 3.85
CA ALA A 507 14.35 -22.17 4.83
C ALA A 507 13.34 -23.34 4.80
N ALA A 508 12.29 -23.26 3.99
CA ALA A 508 11.23 -24.26 3.95
C ALA A 508 11.70 -25.60 3.36
N PRO A 509 11.16 -26.75 3.82
CA PRO A 509 11.35 -28.05 3.17
C PRO A 509 10.95 -28.00 1.69
N THR A 510 11.65 -28.74 0.85
CA THR A 510 11.38 -28.81 -0.58
C THR A 510 11.41 -30.24 -1.11
N TRP A 511 10.50 -30.56 -2.01
CA TRP A 511 10.49 -31.80 -2.77
C TRP A 511 10.63 -31.48 -4.25
N THR A 512 11.68 -31.99 -4.87
CA THR A 512 11.95 -31.82 -6.30
C THR A 512 12.01 -33.18 -6.98
N GLY A 513 11.65 -33.20 -8.25
CA GLY A 513 11.87 -34.39 -9.05
C GLY A 513 11.75 -34.16 -10.54
N GLU A 514 12.43 -35.02 -11.28
CA GLU A 514 12.51 -35.02 -12.73
C GLU A 514 12.22 -36.44 -13.21
N TYR A 515 11.50 -36.53 -14.33
CA TYR A 515 11.15 -37.78 -14.98
C TYR A 515 11.32 -37.62 -16.49
N ARG A 516 11.91 -38.62 -17.13
CA ARG A 516 12.05 -38.69 -18.58
C ARG A 516 11.72 -40.10 -19.06
N ARG A 517 11.09 -40.21 -20.22
CA ARG A 517 10.88 -41.48 -20.94
C ARG A 517 11.11 -41.26 -22.42
N GLY A 518 11.94 -42.07 -23.05
CA GLY A 518 12.25 -42.02 -24.47
C GLY A 518 11.98 -43.33 -25.20
N GLU A 519 11.70 -43.21 -26.49
CA GLU A 519 11.73 -44.31 -27.46
C GLU A 519 12.63 -43.86 -28.62
N THR A 520 13.57 -44.71 -29.01
CA THR A 520 14.63 -44.38 -29.97
C THR A 520 14.71 -45.43 -31.08
N ASP A 521 14.72 -44.94 -32.33
CA ASP A 521 14.85 -45.75 -33.54
C ASP A 521 16.06 -45.29 -34.37
N SER A 522 16.65 -46.16 -35.20
CA SER A 522 17.75 -45.83 -36.12
C SER A 522 17.35 -45.92 -37.59
N ASN A 523 18.02 -45.17 -38.47
CA ASN A 523 17.91 -45.34 -39.92
C ASN A 523 18.69 -46.59 -40.41
N GLY A 524 18.30 -47.80 -39.99
CA GLY A 524 18.97 -49.03 -40.41
C GLY A 524 18.70 -50.22 -39.49
N ASN A 525 19.31 -51.37 -39.78
CA ASN A 525 19.32 -52.56 -38.91
C ASN A 525 20.50 -52.49 -37.90
N VAL A 526 20.78 -51.31 -37.34
CA VAL A 526 21.88 -51.08 -36.39
C VAL A 526 21.29 -50.99 -34.98
N LEU A 527 22.00 -51.50 -33.99
CA LEU A 527 21.57 -51.47 -32.59
C LEU A 527 21.68 -50.05 -32.04
N VAL A 528 20.57 -49.52 -31.55
CA VAL A 528 20.53 -48.22 -30.86
C VAL A 528 21.09 -48.33 -29.44
N GLN A 529 21.51 -47.21 -28.85
CA GLN A 529 22.01 -47.18 -27.46
C GLN A 529 20.98 -47.70 -26.45
N ALA A 530 19.70 -47.36 -26.62
CA ALA A 530 18.56 -47.95 -25.93
C ALA A 530 17.28 -47.72 -26.75
N SER A 531 16.49 -48.77 -27.03
CA SER A 531 15.27 -48.65 -27.83
C SER A 531 14.11 -48.02 -27.05
N LYS A 532 14.07 -48.28 -25.74
CA LYS A 532 13.20 -47.61 -24.78
C LYS A 532 14.01 -47.27 -23.55
N ASP A 533 13.84 -46.07 -23.03
CA ASP A 533 14.46 -45.65 -21.78
C ASP A 533 13.47 -44.90 -20.88
N TRP A 534 13.77 -44.89 -19.58
CA TRP A 534 13.21 -43.91 -18.69
C TRP A 534 14.13 -43.68 -17.50
N THR A 535 14.06 -42.47 -16.96
CA THR A 535 14.77 -42.08 -15.75
C THR A 535 13.84 -41.32 -14.82
N TYR A 536 14.08 -41.44 -13.52
CA TYR A 536 13.60 -40.46 -12.56
C TYR A 536 14.71 -40.11 -11.57
N ASP A 537 14.68 -38.89 -11.07
CA ASP A 537 15.50 -38.41 -9.97
C ASP A 537 14.63 -37.57 -9.05
N THR A 538 14.61 -37.86 -7.76
CA THR A 538 13.86 -37.08 -6.78
C THR A 538 14.67 -36.80 -5.54
N HIS A 539 14.55 -35.57 -5.03
CA HIS A 539 15.18 -35.13 -3.81
C HIS A 539 14.12 -34.61 -2.84
N LEU A 540 14.18 -35.07 -1.60
CA LEU A 540 13.40 -34.55 -0.49
C LEU A 540 14.34 -33.87 0.50
N TYR A 541 14.27 -32.54 0.53
CA TYR A 541 15.05 -31.70 1.43
C TYR A 541 14.27 -31.39 2.70
N THR A 542 14.98 -31.40 3.82
CA THR A 542 14.51 -30.87 5.09
C THR A 542 14.32 -29.34 5.02
N GLY A 543 13.71 -28.75 6.05
CA GLY A 543 13.89 -27.32 6.27
C GLY A 543 15.32 -27.02 6.69
N ARG A 544 15.83 -25.82 6.39
CA ARG A 544 17.20 -25.44 6.76
C ARG A 544 17.37 -25.33 8.28
N VAL A 545 18.44 -25.89 8.82
CA VAL A 545 18.78 -25.93 10.25
C VAL A 545 20.21 -25.43 10.49
N LEU A 546 20.62 -25.22 11.75
CA LEU A 546 22.02 -24.95 12.14
C LEU A 546 22.73 -23.85 11.32
N ASP A 547 22.11 -22.68 11.15
CA ASP A 547 22.63 -21.62 10.26
C ASP A 547 22.75 -22.05 8.78
N GLY A 548 21.74 -22.76 8.26
CA GLY A 548 21.51 -22.93 6.82
C GLY A 548 21.77 -24.33 6.24
N TYR A 549 22.22 -25.28 7.05
CA TYR A 549 22.42 -26.68 6.65
C TYR A 549 21.10 -27.27 6.16
N ASN A 550 21.15 -28.00 5.05
CA ASN A 550 19.98 -28.61 4.45
C ASN A 550 20.27 -30.09 4.18
N PHE A 551 19.60 -30.97 4.91
CA PHE A 551 19.74 -32.42 4.72
C PHE A 551 18.74 -32.90 3.67
N PHE A 552 19.10 -33.95 2.94
CA PHE A 552 18.22 -34.51 1.92
C PHE A 552 18.31 -36.02 1.82
N PHE A 553 17.22 -36.60 1.32
CA PHE A 553 17.17 -37.94 0.76
C PHE A 553 17.07 -37.82 -0.76
N ARG A 554 17.84 -38.62 -1.50
CA ARG A 554 17.78 -38.71 -2.96
C ARG A 554 17.47 -40.14 -3.37
N ASP A 555 16.62 -40.27 -4.38
CA ASP A 555 16.37 -41.54 -5.06
C ASP A 555 16.33 -41.32 -6.57
N GLN A 556 17.14 -42.08 -7.28
CA GLN A 556 17.27 -42.01 -8.72
C GLN A 556 17.25 -43.42 -9.31
N MET A 557 16.60 -43.57 -10.45
CA MET A 557 16.59 -44.83 -11.19
C MET A 557 16.66 -44.58 -12.69
N SER A 558 17.37 -45.47 -13.38
CA SER A 558 17.53 -45.48 -14.82
C SER A 558 17.15 -46.86 -15.37
N PHE A 559 16.43 -46.86 -16.48
CA PHE A 559 16.07 -48.03 -17.25
C PHE A 559 16.44 -47.84 -18.72
N GLY A 560 16.90 -48.91 -19.37
CA GLY A 560 17.12 -48.96 -20.80
C GLY A 560 16.90 -50.37 -21.36
N GLU A 561 16.24 -50.46 -22.51
CA GLU A 561 16.08 -51.70 -23.28
C GLU A 561 17.17 -51.79 -24.35
N PHE A 562 18.01 -52.83 -24.27
CA PHE A 562 19.16 -53.04 -25.15
C PHE A 562 19.26 -54.53 -25.54
N GLU A 563 19.35 -54.85 -26.85
CA GLU A 563 19.40 -56.25 -27.36
C GLU A 563 18.34 -57.18 -26.74
N GLU A 564 17.08 -56.70 -26.63
CA GLU A 564 15.97 -57.41 -25.96
C GLU A 564 16.15 -57.63 -24.44
N ASN A 565 17.22 -57.10 -23.84
CA ASN A 565 17.46 -57.11 -22.40
C ASN A 565 16.97 -55.82 -21.75
N ASN A 566 16.40 -55.96 -20.55
CA ASN A 566 15.95 -54.86 -19.71
C ASN A 566 17.01 -54.54 -18.66
N LEU A 567 17.68 -53.39 -18.81
CA LEU A 567 18.76 -52.93 -17.92
C LEU A 567 18.22 -51.93 -16.89
N TYR A 568 18.62 -52.08 -15.63
CA TYR A 568 18.19 -51.21 -14.54
C TYR A 568 19.38 -50.82 -13.66
N ALA A 569 19.45 -49.55 -13.26
CA ALA A 569 20.34 -49.09 -12.20
C ALA A 569 19.59 -48.13 -11.29
N ARG A 570 19.87 -48.19 -9.99
CA ARG A 570 19.27 -47.31 -8.97
C ARG A 570 20.35 -46.76 -8.07
N TYR A 571 20.15 -45.54 -7.58
CA TYR A 571 20.98 -44.87 -6.58
C TYR A 571 20.06 -44.29 -5.51
N SER A 572 20.24 -44.71 -4.27
CA SER A 572 19.46 -44.21 -3.14
C SER A 572 20.41 -43.79 -2.02
N GLY A 573 20.27 -42.55 -1.57
CA GLY A 573 21.23 -41.97 -0.64
C GLY A 573 20.68 -40.84 0.21
N ILE A 574 21.54 -40.40 1.11
CA ILE A 574 21.32 -39.25 1.97
C ILE A 574 22.49 -38.30 1.81
N GLY A 575 22.21 -37.00 1.95
CA GLY A 575 23.24 -35.99 1.84
C GLY A 575 22.93 -34.71 2.58
N ALA A 576 23.85 -33.77 2.47
CA ALA A 576 23.74 -32.45 3.05
C ALA A 576 24.30 -31.38 2.11
N GLU A 577 23.59 -30.26 2.01
CA GLU A 577 24.09 -28.97 1.51
C GLU A 577 24.57 -28.14 2.71
N ILE A 578 25.84 -27.77 2.67
CA ILE A 578 26.57 -27.09 3.74
C ILE A 578 27.03 -25.71 3.22
N PRO A 579 26.35 -24.60 3.62
CA PRO A 579 26.64 -23.27 3.09
C PRO A 579 27.80 -22.58 3.83
N LEU A 580 29.03 -22.95 3.50
CA LEU A 580 30.29 -22.35 4.00
C LEU A 580 30.67 -21.05 3.26
N SER A 581 29.70 -20.14 3.03
CA SER A 581 29.85 -18.97 2.14
C SER A 581 31.24 -18.32 2.24
N PRO A 582 31.93 -18.05 1.11
CA PRO A 582 31.44 -18.09 -0.27
C PRO A 582 31.42 -19.48 -0.93
N VAL A 583 31.70 -20.55 -0.19
CA VAL A 583 31.66 -21.94 -0.69
C VAL A 583 30.37 -22.62 -0.25
N THR A 584 29.71 -23.38 -1.12
CA THR A 584 28.66 -24.33 -0.73
C THR A 584 29.15 -25.74 -1.03
N LEU A 585 29.14 -26.60 -0.02
CA LEU A 585 29.57 -27.99 -0.14
C LEU A 585 28.34 -28.90 -0.15
N PHE A 586 28.23 -29.76 -1.15
CA PHE A 586 27.27 -30.85 -1.20
C PHE A 586 28.02 -32.15 -0.93
N VAL A 587 27.50 -32.96 -0.02
CA VAL A 587 28.05 -34.29 0.27
C VAL A 587 26.92 -35.29 0.29
N GLU A 588 27.06 -36.38 -0.44
CA GLU A 588 26.07 -37.46 -0.52
C GLU A 588 26.77 -38.81 -0.42
N THR A 589 26.11 -39.75 0.25
CA THR A 589 26.50 -41.16 0.22
C THR A 589 25.27 -42.04 0.20
N GLY A 590 25.39 -43.21 -0.41
CA GLY A 590 24.29 -44.13 -0.55
C GLY A 590 24.72 -45.48 -1.10
N ILE A 591 23.72 -46.23 -1.52
CA ILE A 591 23.88 -47.54 -2.12
C ILE A 591 23.23 -47.56 -3.50
N GLY A 592 23.93 -48.20 -4.43
CA GLY A 592 23.39 -48.59 -5.71
C GLY A 592 22.48 -49.81 -5.58
N GLY A 593 21.62 -50.03 -6.58
CA GLY A 593 20.82 -51.24 -6.73
C GLY A 593 20.79 -51.73 -8.18
N HIS A 594 20.30 -52.95 -8.38
CA HIS A 594 20.30 -53.63 -9.68
C HIS A 594 21.71 -53.80 -10.26
N LEU A 595 22.01 -53.21 -11.43
CA LEU A 595 23.31 -53.39 -12.08
C LEU A 595 24.47 -52.71 -11.33
N ASN A 596 24.22 -51.72 -10.47
CA ASN A 596 25.28 -51.04 -9.74
C ASN A 596 25.68 -51.76 -8.43
N ASP A 597 24.69 -52.23 -7.63
CA ASP A 597 24.79 -52.95 -6.33
C ASP A 597 26.06 -52.69 -5.47
N LYS A 598 26.51 -51.43 -5.42
CA LYS A 598 27.75 -50.97 -4.76
C LYS A 598 27.48 -49.65 -4.03
N ALA A 599 28.26 -49.37 -2.99
CA ALA A 599 28.22 -48.07 -2.33
C ALA A 599 28.72 -46.96 -3.28
N TYR A 600 28.28 -45.72 -3.03
CA TYR A 600 28.77 -44.54 -3.75
C TYR A 600 29.01 -43.38 -2.79
N PHE A 601 29.82 -42.43 -3.24
CA PHE A 601 30.11 -41.20 -2.52
C PHE A 601 30.31 -40.05 -3.50
N TRP A 602 29.51 -38.99 -3.35
CA TRP A 602 29.55 -37.83 -4.22
C TRP A 602 29.77 -36.56 -3.41
N THR A 603 30.60 -35.67 -3.92
CA THR A 603 30.85 -34.37 -3.30
C THR A 603 31.02 -33.28 -4.34
N THR A 604 30.41 -32.13 -4.10
CA THR A 604 30.51 -30.95 -4.97
C THR A 604 30.84 -29.72 -4.14
N ALA A 605 31.81 -28.93 -4.58
CA ALA A 605 32.17 -27.65 -3.98
C ALA A 605 31.88 -26.51 -4.96
N ASP A 606 30.85 -25.73 -4.67
CA ASP A 606 30.47 -24.54 -5.41
C ASP A 606 31.10 -23.30 -4.78
N TYR A 607 31.93 -22.58 -5.51
CA TYR A 607 32.62 -21.38 -5.05
C TYR A 607 32.23 -20.14 -5.86
N LEU A 608 31.52 -19.23 -5.20
CA LEU A 608 31.17 -17.92 -5.76
C LEU A 608 32.24 -16.89 -5.40
N ILE A 609 33.17 -16.61 -6.32
CA ILE A 609 34.30 -15.71 -6.06
C ILE A 609 33.83 -14.26 -5.93
N ASN A 610 32.95 -13.84 -6.85
CA ASN A 610 32.34 -12.53 -6.91
C ASN A 610 31.13 -12.57 -7.86
N ASP A 611 30.56 -11.41 -8.20
CA ASP A 611 29.39 -11.30 -9.10
C ASP A 611 29.62 -11.83 -10.53
N GLN A 612 30.88 -12.06 -10.94
CA GLN A 612 31.27 -12.44 -12.29
C GLN A 612 31.78 -13.87 -12.41
N TRP A 613 32.34 -14.44 -11.35
CA TRP A 613 33.05 -15.71 -11.41
C TRP A 613 32.45 -16.75 -10.46
N PHE A 614 32.03 -17.87 -11.03
CA PHE A 614 31.58 -19.05 -10.32
C PHE A 614 32.41 -20.25 -10.75
N ILE A 615 32.89 -21.02 -9.78
CA ILE A 615 33.64 -22.26 -10.00
C ILE A 615 32.92 -23.38 -9.27
N SER A 616 32.76 -24.53 -9.91
CA SER A 616 32.30 -25.75 -9.27
C SER A 616 33.25 -26.89 -9.56
N GLY A 617 33.52 -27.72 -8.55
CA GLY A 617 34.29 -28.95 -8.67
C GLY A 617 33.53 -30.10 -8.02
N SER A 618 33.42 -31.23 -8.71
CA SER A 618 32.69 -32.41 -8.27
C SER A 618 33.55 -33.65 -8.38
N TYR A 619 33.47 -34.54 -7.39
CA TYR A 619 33.99 -35.89 -7.45
C TYR A 619 32.87 -36.87 -7.14
N LYS A 620 32.72 -37.88 -8.01
CA LYS A 620 31.73 -38.94 -7.84
C LYS A 620 32.41 -40.30 -7.89
N TYR A 621 32.61 -40.90 -6.72
CA TYR A 621 32.94 -42.32 -6.63
C TYR A 621 31.69 -43.15 -6.97
N ASN A 622 31.82 -44.08 -7.91
CA ASN A 622 30.71 -44.87 -8.45
C ASN A 622 29.57 -43.98 -8.97
N SER A 623 29.87 -43.27 -10.06
CA SER A 623 29.05 -42.21 -10.65
C SER A 623 27.74 -42.72 -11.25
N ASP A 624 26.67 -41.94 -11.05
CA ASP A 624 25.38 -42.11 -11.71
C ASP A 624 25.41 -41.86 -13.22
N ASN A 625 26.50 -41.30 -13.73
CA ASN A 625 26.75 -41.15 -15.17
C ASN A 625 27.25 -42.44 -15.84
N THR A 626 27.51 -43.52 -15.08
CA THR A 626 27.98 -44.79 -15.68
C THR A 626 26.90 -45.33 -16.64
N PRO A 627 27.22 -45.56 -17.93
CA PRO A 627 26.26 -46.12 -18.88
C PRO A 627 25.69 -47.46 -18.39
N LEU A 628 24.38 -47.67 -18.57
CA LEU A 628 23.72 -48.93 -18.16
C LEU A 628 24.37 -50.17 -18.79
N ARG A 629 24.83 -50.04 -20.04
CA ARG A 629 25.54 -51.10 -20.78
C ARG A 629 26.94 -51.37 -20.18
N ALA A 630 27.65 -50.34 -19.71
CA ALA A 630 28.91 -50.51 -18.97
C ALA A 630 28.67 -51.26 -17.64
N LEU A 631 27.64 -50.88 -16.88
CA LEU A 631 27.27 -51.59 -15.65
C LEU A 631 26.86 -53.05 -15.92
N PHE A 632 26.17 -53.31 -17.04
CA PHE A 632 25.84 -54.67 -17.47
C PHE A 632 27.08 -55.51 -17.76
N ASP A 633 28.13 -54.91 -18.33
CA ASP A 633 29.44 -55.54 -18.55
C ASP A 633 30.28 -55.66 -17.25
N GLY A 634 29.76 -55.18 -16.11
CA GLY A 634 30.43 -55.19 -14.81
C GLY A 634 31.41 -54.03 -14.59
N ALA A 635 31.42 -53.04 -15.49
CA ALA A 635 32.24 -51.84 -15.40
C ALA A 635 31.52 -50.69 -14.69
N ASN A 636 32.22 -50.01 -13.79
CA ASN A 636 31.75 -48.81 -13.11
C ASN A 636 32.70 -47.64 -13.40
N MET A 637 32.23 -46.42 -13.17
CA MET A 637 33.00 -45.20 -13.46
C MET A 637 33.10 -44.29 -12.24
N ASP A 638 34.28 -43.72 -12.01
CA ASP A 638 34.49 -42.58 -11.12
C ASP A 638 34.64 -41.29 -11.94
N ASP A 639 33.94 -40.22 -11.55
CA ASP A 639 34.00 -38.92 -12.25
C ASP A 639 34.72 -37.85 -11.42
N PHE A 640 35.50 -37.02 -12.10
CA PHE A 640 35.94 -35.72 -11.63
C PHE A 640 35.51 -34.64 -12.63
N ASP A 641 34.61 -33.74 -12.20
CA ASP A 641 34.08 -32.65 -13.01
C ASP A 641 34.58 -31.30 -12.49
N THR A 642 34.90 -30.40 -13.43
CA THR A 642 35.19 -29.01 -13.14
C THR A 642 34.40 -28.10 -14.06
N TYR A 643 33.93 -27.00 -13.52
CA TYR A 643 33.01 -26.09 -14.19
C TYR A 643 33.31 -24.65 -13.80
N LEU A 644 33.36 -23.75 -14.78
CA LEU A 644 33.69 -22.34 -14.63
C LEU A 644 32.66 -21.51 -15.41
N ILE A 645 31.98 -20.59 -14.73
CA ILE A 645 31.15 -19.55 -15.37
C ILE A 645 31.85 -18.21 -15.21
N TYR A 646 31.97 -17.50 -16.33
CA TYR A 646 32.24 -16.07 -16.36
C TYR A 646 31.01 -15.30 -16.86
N ARG A 647 30.43 -14.50 -15.97
CA ARG A 647 29.31 -13.63 -16.27
C ARG A 647 29.80 -12.29 -16.81
N VAL A 648 29.68 -12.10 -18.12
CA VAL A 648 30.12 -10.89 -18.81
C VAL A 648 29.24 -9.70 -18.41
N LYS A 649 27.93 -9.91 -18.38
CA LYS A 649 26.90 -8.95 -17.94
C LYS A 649 25.66 -9.71 -17.49
N SER A 650 24.61 -9.00 -17.05
CA SER A 650 23.40 -9.64 -16.52
C SER A 650 22.75 -10.64 -17.47
N GLU A 651 22.90 -10.41 -18.78
CA GLU A 651 22.24 -11.15 -19.86
C GLU A 651 23.15 -12.16 -20.58
N ILE A 652 24.46 -12.23 -20.28
CA ILE A 652 25.41 -13.07 -21.04
C ILE A 652 26.37 -13.79 -20.10
N ASN A 653 26.43 -15.11 -20.25
CA ASN A 653 27.35 -15.99 -19.56
C ASN A 653 28.27 -16.71 -20.56
N LEU A 654 29.53 -16.88 -20.18
CA LEU A 654 30.49 -17.78 -20.80
C LEU A 654 30.74 -18.93 -19.84
N GLY A 655 30.81 -20.13 -20.38
CA GLY A 655 30.98 -21.34 -19.60
C GLY A 655 32.07 -22.24 -20.17
N LEU A 656 32.72 -22.94 -19.25
CA LEU A 656 33.75 -23.93 -19.51
C LEU A 656 33.56 -25.09 -18.55
N SER A 657 33.59 -26.32 -19.05
CA SER A 657 33.61 -27.52 -18.22
C SER A 657 34.62 -28.54 -18.76
N GLY A 658 35.29 -29.22 -17.84
CA GLY A 658 36.15 -30.36 -18.11
C GLY A 658 35.77 -31.51 -17.19
N LYS A 659 35.68 -32.72 -17.74
CA LYS A 659 35.37 -33.95 -17.01
C LYS A 659 36.43 -35.01 -17.30
N TYR A 660 36.91 -35.65 -16.26
CA TYR A 660 37.70 -36.87 -16.33
C TYR A 660 36.91 -38.02 -15.72
N SER A 661 36.81 -39.12 -16.43
CA SER A 661 36.00 -40.28 -16.10
C SER A 661 36.88 -41.52 -16.18
N ASP A 662 37.06 -42.21 -15.05
CA ASP A 662 37.90 -43.40 -14.93
C ASP A 662 37.00 -44.64 -14.79
N PHE A 663 36.99 -45.48 -15.81
CA PHE A 663 36.21 -46.71 -15.82
C PHE A 663 37.04 -47.91 -15.38
N THR A 664 36.40 -48.83 -14.64
CA THR A 664 37.07 -50.04 -14.16
C THR A 664 37.42 -51.05 -15.26
N ASP A 665 36.92 -50.87 -16.48
CA ASP A 665 37.29 -51.67 -17.66
C ASP A 665 38.59 -51.18 -18.34
N GLY A 666 39.17 -50.08 -17.83
CA GLY A 666 40.39 -49.46 -18.36
C GLY A 666 40.14 -48.27 -19.30
N ASN A 667 38.88 -47.88 -19.53
CA ASN A 667 38.58 -46.67 -20.29
C ASN A 667 38.85 -45.41 -19.46
N GLU A 668 39.75 -44.55 -19.93
CA GLU A 668 39.91 -43.21 -19.42
C GLU A 668 39.29 -42.21 -20.39
N ARG A 669 38.22 -41.54 -19.95
CA ARG A 669 37.46 -40.59 -20.77
C ARG A 669 37.71 -39.16 -20.30
N PHE A 670 38.15 -38.31 -21.21
CA PHE A 670 38.23 -36.87 -21.01
C PHE A 670 37.20 -36.16 -21.87
N THR A 671 36.36 -35.32 -21.27
CA THR A 671 35.36 -34.51 -21.97
C THR A 671 35.58 -33.03 -21.70
N TYR A 672 35.45 -32.22 -22.73
CA TYR A 672 35.53 -30.77 -22.71
C TYR A 672 34.27 -30.17 -23.29
N LEU A 673 33.75 -29.09 -22.70
CA LEU A 673 32.63 -28.33 -23.23
C LEU A 673 32.83 -26.85 -22.92
N THR A 674 32.60 -25.99 -23.90
CA THR A 674 32.49 -24.54 -23.72
C THR A 674 31.21 -24.04 -24.35
N TRP A 675 30.59 -23.02 -23.74
CA TRP A 675 29.39 -22.41 -24.27
C TRP A 675 29.35 -20.92 -23.98
N ILE A 676 28.61 -20.22 -24.84
CA ILE A 676 28.08 -18.88 -24.57
C ILE A 676 26.57 -18.99 -24.55
N GLU A 677 25.93 -18.33 -23.60
CA GLU A 677 24.48 -18.19 -23.57
C GLU A 677 24.10 -16.75 -23.28
N GLY A 678 22.96 -16.33 -23.81
CA GLY A 678 22.43 -15.02 -23.45
C GLY A 678 21.02 -14.73 -23.92
N LEU A 679 20.45 -13.68 -23.34
CA LEU A 679 19.15 -13.13 -23.71
C LEU A 679 19.28 -12.33 -25.02
N LEU A 680 18.54 -12.75 -26.05
CA LEU A 680 18.52 -12.10 -27.36
C LEU A 680 17.38 -11.08 -27.48
N TYR A 681 16.22 -11.40 -26.90
CA TYR A 681 15.03 -10.58 -26.98
C TYR A 681 14.10 -10.80 -25.78
N ARG A 682 13.40 -9.74 -25.35
CA ARG A 682 12.45 -9.78 -24.23
C ARG A 682 11.31 -8.79 -24.42
N THR A 683 10.10 -9.21 -24.07
CA THR A 683 8.93 -8.38 -23.78
C THR A 683 8.42 -8.71 -22.36
N ASN A 684 7.24 -8.20 -21.99
CA ASN A 684 6.62 -8.49 -20.69
C ASN A 684 6.29 -9.98 -20.49
N SER A 685 5.99 -10.69 -21.57
CA SER A 685 5.47 -12.06 -21.52
C SER A 685 6.25 -13.02 -22.40
N TYR A 686 7.26 -12.56 -23.15
CA TYR A 686 7.99 -13.39 -24.09
C TYR A 686 9.49 -13.16 -24.00
N THR A 687 10.28 -14.24 -23.97
CA THR A 687 11.75 -14.15 -23.99
C THR A 687 12.35 -15.11 -25.00
N VAL A 688 13.47 -14.69 -25.61
CA VAL A 688 14.28 -15.52 -26.50
C VAL A 688 15.69 -15.56 -25.95
N ARG A 689 16.19 -16.76 -25.65
CA ARG A 689 17.58 -17.03 -25.28
C ARG A 689 18.27 -17.83 -26.37
N GLY A 690 19.52 -17.49 -26.63
CA GLY A 690 20.39 -18.23 -27.53
C GLY A 690 21.55 -18.83 -26.77
N SER A 691 21.96 -20.03 -27.16
CA SER A 691 23.18 -20.67 -26.69
C SER A 691 23.96 -21.23 -27.87
N ALA A 692 25.28 -21.09 -27.82
CA ALA A 692 26.20 -21.75 -28.73
C ALA A 692 27.23 -22.52 -27.90
N SER A 693 27.47 -23.78 -28.24
CA SER A 693 28.40 -24.64 -27.53
C SER A 693 29.32 -25.41 -28.47
N TYR A 694 30.49 -25.76 -27.96
CA TYR A 694 31.46 -26.65 -28.59
C TYR A 694 31.96 -27.64 -27.54
N GLY A 695 31.91 -28.92 -27.85
CA GLY A 695 32.40 -29.99 -26.99
C GLY A 695 33.30 -30.95 -27.74
N ALA A 696 34.16 -31.65 -27.00
CA ALA A 696 35.01 -32.71 -27.51
C ALA A 696 35.21 -33.79 -26.45
N SER A 697 35.35 -35.04 -26.87
CA SER A 697 35.66 -36.16 -25.99
C SER A 697 36.80 -37.00 -26.54
N PHE A 698 37.59 -37.59 -25.64
CA PHE A 698 38.71 -38.48 -25.94
C PHE A 698 38.62 -39.68 -25.01
N ASN A 699 38.74 -40.88 -25.56
CA ASN A 699 38.50 -42.13 -24.85
C ASN A 699 39.57 -43.14 -25.21
N GLU A 700 39.82 -44.09 -24.30
CA GLU A 700 40.64 -45.25 -24.62
C GLU A 700 39.85 -46.29 -25.40
N GLU A 701 40.54 -47.03 -26.26
CA GLU A 701 39.94 -48.01 -27.14
C GLU A 701 39.74 -49.35 -26.41
N ILE A 702 38.49 -49.70 -26.14
CA ILE A 702 38.11 -50.92 -25.42
C ILE A 702 37.36 -51.86 -26.37
N GLU A 703 38.03 -52.91 -26.86
CA GLU A 703 37.47 -53.86 -27.83
C GLU A 703 36.17 -54.53 -27.35
N THR A 704 36.01 -54.70 -26.04
CA THR A 704 34.85 -55.38 -25.42
C THR A 704 33.79 -54.43 -24.90
N ALA A 705 33.92 -53.11 -25.08
CA ALA A 705 32.96 -52.16 -24.56
C ALA A 705 31.63 -52.27 -25.31
N SER A 706 30.55 -52.63 -24.62
CA SER A 706 29.22 -52.63 -25.21
C SER A 706 28.58 -51.24 -25.24
N TYR A 707 29.15 -50.22 -24.60
CA TYR A 707 28.59 -48.87 -24.54
C TYR A 707 29.22 -47.91 -25.56
N PHE A 708 28.56 -46.79 -25.85
CA PHE A 708 29.11 -45.76 -26.74
C PHE A 708 30.44 -45.19 -26.21
N ASN A 709 31.52 -45.45 -26.95
CA ASN A 709 32.88 -45.09 -26.55
C ASN A 709 33.77 -44.69 -27.75
N PRO A 710 33.47 -43.58 -28.44
CA PRO A 710 34.28 -43.14 -29.58
C PRO A 710 35.68 -42.74 -29.14
N LYS A 711 36.72 -43.15 -29.85
CA LYS A 711 38.11 -42.78 -29.51
C LYS A 711 38.34 -41.27 -29.42
N SER A 712 37.74 -40.53 -30.35
CA SER A 712 37.72 -39.06 -30.37
C SER A 712 36.44 -38.58 -31.04
N ASP A 713 35.79 -37.59 -30.42
CA ASP A 713 34.65 -36.90 -31.03
C ASP A 713 34.69 -35.41 -30.73
N HIS A 714 33.97 -34.65 -31.55
CA HIS A 714 33.65 -33.27 -31.23
C HIS A 714 32.30 -32.83 -31.81
N SER A 715 31.67 -31.88 -31.14
CA SER A 715 30.37 -31.35 -31.51
C SER A 715 30.33 -29.83 -31.39
N GLY A 716 29.53 -29.20 -32.26
CA GLY A 716 29.12 -27.81 -32.12
C GLY A 716 27.61 -27.71 -32.20
N SER A 717 26.99 -26.90 -31.35
CA SER A 717 25.53 -26.74 -31.34
C SER A 717 25.09 -25.28 -31.17
N LEU A 718 23.94 -24.96 -31.75
CA LEU A 718 23.22 -23.71 -31.56
C LEU A 718 21.82 -24.05 -31.05
N ILE A 719 21.42 -23.46 -29.93
CA ILE A 719 20.13 -23.68 -29.29
C ILE A 719 19.41 -22.34 -29.15
N LEU A 720 18.14 -22.32 -29.53
CA LEU A 720 17.21 -21.23 -29.25
C LEU A 720 16.14 -21.75 -28.28
N THR A 721 15.91 -20.98 -27.22
CA THR A 721 14.85 -21.22 -26.24
C THR A 721 13.90 -20.04 -26.25
N GLN A 722 12.62 -20.31 -26.46
CA GLN A 722 11.55 -19.33 -26.47
C GLN A 722 10.62 -19.62 -25.29
N ASP A 723 10.41 -18.64 -24.43
CA ASP A 723 9.47 -18.74 -23.31
C ASP A 723 8.34 -17.75 -23.48
N TYR A 724 7.11 -18.21 -23.27
CA TYR A 724 5.92 -17.37 -23.20
C TYR A 724 5.22 -17.55 -21.86
N HIS A 725 5.19 -16.49 -21.05
CA HIS A 725 4.53 -16.42 -19.76
C HIS A 725 3.10 -15.90 -19.89
N TYR A 726 2.16 -16.57 -19.24
CA TYR A 726 0.78 -16.15 -19.13
C TYR A 726 0.30 -16.21 -17.68
N ARG A 727 -0.07 -15.05 -17.14
CA ARG A 727 -0.74 -14.93 -15.85
C ARG A 727 -2.22 -15.30 -15.99
N ILE A 728 -2.64 -16.39 -15.33
CA ILE A 728 -4.03 -16.84 -15.34
C ILE A 728 -4.86 -16.05 -14.31
N ASN A 729 -4.36 -15.95 -13.08
CA ASN A 729 -4.97 -15.19 -11.99
C ASN A 729 -3.94 -14.93 -10.88
N ASP A 730 -4.39 -14.38 -9.74
CA ASP A 730 -3.54 -14.05 -8.59
C ASP A 730 -2.71 -15.22 -8.05
N SER A 731 -3.17 -16.47 -8.22
CA SER A 731 -2.50 -17.67 -7.71
C SER A 731 -1.82 -18.52 -8.77
N TRP A 732 -2.17 -18.37 -10.05
CA TRP A 732 -1.74 -19.28 -11.11
C TRP A 732 -1.05 -18.54 -12.26
N GLY A 733 0.13 -19.02 -12.61
CA GLY A 733 0.86 -18.69 -13.84
C GLY A 733 1.05 -19.92 -14.73
N PHE A 734 1.26 -19.68 -16.01
CA PHE A 734 1.46 -20.71 -17.02
C PHE A 734 2.54 -20.29 -18.00
N ASP A 735 3.62 -21.08 -18.09
CA ASP A 735 4.69 -20.86 -19.07
C ASP A 735 4.60 -21.90 -20.17
N GLN A 736 4.89 -21.46 -21.39
CA GLN A 736 5.15 -22.32 -22.54
C GLN A 736 6.61 -22.17 -22.96
N ASN A 737 7.30 -23.29 -23.12
CA ASN A 737 8.70 -23.33 -23.51
C ASN A 737 8.84 -24.07 -24.84
N LEU A 738 9.46 -23.44 -25.84
CA LEU A 738 9.86 -24.08 -27.09
C LEU A 738 11.39 -24.00 -27.19
N LYS A 739 12.03 -25.17 -27.23
CA LYS A 739 13.47 -25.29 -27.44
C LYS A 739 13.72 -25.93 -28.80
N THR A 740 14.62 -25.33 -29.56
CA THR A 740 15.07 -25.83 -30.86
C THR A 740 16.58 -25.75 -30.94
N GLY A 741 17.24 -26.85 -31.28
CA GLY A 741 18.68 -26.93 -31.46
C GLY A 741 19.07 -27.56 -32.79
N ILE A 742 20.20 -27.12 -33.31
CA ILE A 742 20.87 -27.70 -34.47
C ILE A 742 22.36 -27.76 -34.16
N GLY A 743 23.03 -28.81 -34.62
CA GLY A 743 24.45 -28.98 -34.41
C GLY A 743 25.12 -29.85 -35.47
N SER A 744 26.44 -29.90 -35.39
CA SER A 744 27.30 -30.81 -36.14
C SER A 744 28.03 -31.68 -35.14
N TYR A 745 28.13 -32.97 -35.44
CA TYR A 745 28.87 -33.96 -34.68
C TYR A 745 29.88 -34.62 -35.60
N TRP A 746 31.14 -34.72 -35.17
CA TRP A 746 32.18 -35.48 -35.85
C TRP A 746 32.68 -36.57 -34.90
N GLN A 747 32.89 -37.76 -35.46
CA GLN A 747 33.44 -38.91 -34.75
C GLN A 747 34.60 -39.49 -35.57
N GLU A 748 35.69 -39.84 -34.88
CA GLU A 748 36.80 -40.58 -35.48
C GLU A 748 36.28 -41.89 -36.12
N ASP A 749 36.84 -42.26 -37.26
CA ASP A 749 36.42 -43.40 -38.10
C ASP A 749 35.03 -43.32 -38.78
N PHE A 750 34.15 -42.37 -38.40
CA PHE A 750 32.80 -42.23 -38.97
C PHE A 750 32.54 -40.89 -39.69
N GLY A 751 33.32 -39.84 -39.41
CA GLY A 751 33.18 -38.54 -40.06
C GLY A 751 32.15 -37.63 -39.40
N SER A 752 31.57 -36.68 -40.16
CA SER A 752 30.64 -35.68 -39.65
C SER A 752 29.20 -35.88 -40.12
N ASP A 753 28.25 -35.64 -39.22
CA ASP A 753 26.82 -35.52 -39.54
C ASP A 753 26.16 -34.45 -38.64
N TYR A 754 24.94 -34.04 -38.97
CA TYR A 754 24.18 -33.04 -38.23
C TYR A 754 23.25 -33.69 -37.20
N ASN A 755 23.13 -33.02 -36.06
CA ASN A 755 22.20 -33.34 -34.98
C ASN A 755 21.17 -32.21 -34.84
N TRP A 756 20.01 -32.52 -34.29
CA TRP A 756 18.99 -31.52 -33.99
C TRP A 756 18.10 -31.95 -32.82
N ASP A 757 17.52 -30.99 -32.12
CA ASP A 757 16.51 -31.22 -31.09
C ASP A 757 15.36 -30.22 -31.21
N VAL A 758 14.14 -30.67 -30.99
CA VAL A 758 12.98 -29.80 -30.83
C VAL A 758 12.17 -30.32 -29.66
N SER A 759 11.84 -29.45 -28.70
CA SER A 759 10.96 -29.81 -27.58
C SER A 759 10.01 -28.68 -27.24
N TYR A 760 8.84 -29.07 -26.77
CA TYR A 760 7.81 -28.16 -26.26
C TYR A 760 7.38 -28.60 -24.87
N ALA A 761 7.35 -27.66 -23.94
CA ALA A 761 6.95 -27.88 -22.56
C ALA A 761 5.92 -26.85 -22.10
N GLN A 762 5.11 -27.27 -21.14
CA GLN A 762 4.17 -26.43 -20.41
C GLN A 762 4.53 -26.48 -18.93
N LYS A 763 4.51 -25.34 -18.25
CA LYS A 763 4.80 -25.23 -16.81
C LYS A 763 3.66 -24.51 -16.10
N TRP A 764 3.10 -25.15 -15.09
CA TRP A 764 2.13 -24.57 -14.16
C TRP A 764 2.86 -24.05 -12.93
N ILE A 765 2.55 -22.82 -12.52
CA ILE A 765 3.14 -22.15 -11.36
C ILE A 765 2.00 -21.78 -10.41
N TRP A 766 1.97 -22.34 -9.22
CA TRP A 766 0.99 -22.03 -8.19
C TRP A 766 1.64 -21.32 -7.00
N GLN A 767 1.20 -20.08 -6.75
CA GLN A 767 1.63 -19.21 -5.63
C GLN A 767 3.17 -19.11 -5.45
N LYS A 768 3.95 -19.38 -6.51
CA LYS A 768 5.42 -19.48 -6.46
C LYS A 768 5.95 -20.52 -5.44
N GLN A 769 5.10 -21.50 -5.09
CA GLN A 769 5.39 -22.59 -4.15
C GLN A 769 5.44 -23.95 -4.84
N VAL A 770 4.61 -24.13 -5.87
CA VAL A 770 4.55 -25.35 -6.66
C VAL A 770 4.78 -25.01 -8.12
N ASP A 771 5.79 -25.63 -8.69
CA ASP A 771 6.07 -25.63 -10.11
C ASP A 771 5.91 -27.06 -10.63
N PHE A 772 5.12 -27.25 -11.69
CA PHE A 772 5.00 -28.53 -12.39
C PHE A 772 5.13 -28.31 -13.89
N SER A 773 6.10 -28.94 -14.54
CA SER A 773 6.26 -28.90 -15.99
C SER A 773 6.16 -30.28 -16.61
N TYR A 774 5.68 -30.32 -17.85
CA TYR A 774 5.69 -31.52 -18.68
C TYR A 774 5.85 -31.14 -20.14
N GLY A 775 6.39 -32.05 -20.94
CA GLY A 775 6.63 -31.78 -22.35
C GLY A 775 6.94 -33.02 -23.16
N ILE A 776 7.09 -32.77 -24.46
CA ILE A 776 7.49 -33.75 -25.46
C ILE A 776 8.61 -33.15 -26.30
N GLY A 777 9.56 -33.98 -26.70
CA GLY A 777 10.60 -33.61 -27.63
C GLY A 777 10.92 -34.71 -28.61
N ARG A 778 11.59 -34.31 -29.68
CA ARG A 778 12.19 -35.19 -30.66
C ARG A 778 13.58 -34.69 -30.99
N SER A 779 14.52 -35.61 -31.14
CA SER A 779 15.90 -35.29 -31.48
C SER A 779 16.51 -36.32 -32.43
N LYS A 780 17.52 -35.89 -33.17
CA LYS A 780 18.45 -36.76 -33.89
C LYS A 780 19.82 -36.67 -33.22
N GLY A 781 20.29 -37.78 -32.68
CA GLY A 781 21.70 -37.99 -32.33
C GLY A 781 22.39 -38.80 -33.43
N VAL A 782 23.72 -38.80 -33.43
CA VAL A 782 24.53 -39.62 -34.35
C VAL A 782 25.52 -40.39 -33.50
N TYR A 783 25.51 -41.71 -33.67
CA TYR A 783 26.37 -42.66 -32.96
C TYR A 783 26.91 -43.64 -33.98
N ASP A 784 28.24 -43.79 -34.04
CA ASP A 784 28.90 -44.74 -34.95
C ASP A 784 28.49 -44.53 -36.42
N GLY A 785 28.40 -43.26 -36.82
CA GLY A 785 28.03 -42.83 -38.17
C GLY A 785 26.54 -42.93 -38.50
N GLU A 786 25.73 -43.47 -37.60
CA GLU A 786 24.30 -43.72 -37.83
C GLU A 786 23.42 -42.76 -37.03
N GLY A 787 22.34 -42.29 -37.68
CA GLY A 787 21.38 -41.39 -37.06
C GLY A 787 20.37 -42.13 -36.19
N GLU A 788 20.33 -41.78 -34.90
CA GLU A 788 19.32 -42.24 -33.94
C GLU A 788 18.29 -41.14 -33.66
N TYR A 789 17.01 -41.48 -33.76
CA TYR A 789 15.89 -40.57 -33.59
C TYR A 789 15.15 -40.91 -32.30
N SER A 790 15.28 -40.04 -31.30
CA SER A 790 14.59 -40.21 -30.02
C SER A 790 13.34 -39.35 -29.96
N THR A 791 12.22 -39.93 -29.56
CA THR A 791 11.02 -39.21 -29.11
C THR A 791 10.90 -39.40 -27.61
N TYR A 792 10.85 -38.29 -26.86
CA TYR A 792 10.86 -38.35 -25.40
C TYR A 792 9.77 -37.49 -24.78
N LEU A 793 9.22 -37.99 -23.67
CA LEU A 793 8.37 -37.28 -22.75
C LEU A 793 9.18 -36.92 -21.51
N PHE A 794 8.90 -35.77 -20.92
CA PHE A 794 9.53 -35.36 -19.68
C PHE A 794 8.55 -34.64 -18.77
N ALA A 795 8.79 -34.71 -17.46
CA ALA A 795 8.06 -33.97 -16.45
C ALA A 795 8.98 -33.58 -15.30
N ASN A 796 8.76 -32.40 -14.71
CA ASN A 796 9.52 -31.91 -13.57
C ASN A 796 8.58 -31.30 -12.54
N PHE A 797 8.92 -31.40 -11.27
CA PHE A 797 8.20 -30.71 -10.21
C PHE A 797 9.14 -30.12 -9.17
N ASN A 798 8.70 -29.02 -8.57
CA ASN A 798 9.30 -28.43 -7.39
C ASN A 798 8.18 -27.98 -6.47
N VAL A 799 8.14 -28.54 -5.27
CA VAL A 799 7.15 -28.24 -4.24
C VAL A 799 7.89 -27.73 -3.02
N ARG A 800 7.55 -26.52 -2.57
CA ARG A 800 8.03 -25.93 -1.32
C ARG A 800 6.92 -25.98 -0.28
N PHE A 801 7.26 -26.36 0.95
CA PHE A 801 6.32 -26.46 2.06
C PHE A 801 6.58 -25.36 3.10
N PRO A 802 6.24 -24.08 2.81
CA PRO A 802 6.39 -23.02 3.79
C PRO A 802 5.48 -23.31 5.00
N GLN A 803 6.06 -23.25 6.20
CA GLN A 803 5.29 -23.31 7.45
C GLN A 803 4.49 -22.03 7.66
#